data_AF-A0AA85C0D3-F1
#
_entry.id   AF-A0AA85C0D3-F1
#
_cell.length_a   1.000
_cell.length_b   1.000
_cell.length_c   1.000
_cell.angle_alpha   90.00
_cell.angle_beta   90.00
_cell.angle_gamma   90.00
#
_symmetry.space_group_name_H-M   'P 1'
#
loop_
_entity.id
_entity.type
_entity.pdbx_description
1 polymer ?
#
loop_
_entity_poly.entity_id
_entity_poly.type
_entity_poly.pdbx_seq_one_letter_code
_entity_poly.pdbx_strand_id
1 'polypeptide(L)'
;MEPQIVPLLKLTPLDNPPKFLIPLQSAGKFVKKLRESEANVVDSQANRSGSDEDQRALQAGLLYLALTEPDPRHSFCTDIVLTSRDNLTYVLSEMTRLVAETWPKMTQSVRCNLISLLGEFISTKTASVEVLMLHVYRRMTTGDISPQNLWLIDSMADLLEKNKDWLGSLERQPFLLPLTVYTLLRLIPDHHLSPQQAALVTSNPSVHLSKLRQKELVLVEELVRKNFDRCAQIGRDFIRLLHGVARLEPMKRLWDDILQNISSLSSHFSSPAEILEITTPQCFTQTLIPHEMEQWVRWMMKNVHCVPRVPVHRYQDFFQRKFFSTPESQSLRVCLLRYVVTYFYPDNEMLASTLIPRWNVVSWILSQSTCPVATVNAKLALFYDWLFFKPNDCIMNLEPALLAIMNHLNPRSQLIAFSLVDFLIKIVGTYYPPMTERIVMGVRSGLEEMIRLGVVKSIAPLFEFLHRSSSLDLLRSLRVLLGLEPNTTLTSIAVPPVENPSRPTPEKWPGPGDTPVVSTNFSSVANTTVVSRNQTTTSLTVTRSLSPVTLMTDSGPPTDPRLTRGHAAILAGAVPPNLNSTLTENLPKPVLTTSEIIPSLQPSIPNTLQQNPLPLTISQDDSKTSIIPARNTLPTLPSLPRSSQQLTEVQITDDLDIMEINILENKPALTRTATWSPPPIESRRVIKKSVDHEPDTPDSLEFKIDSLRRRFQDYQIRFHYFVESVDVNSLIKQLDGPIRTALEQFRDVAKQIGLIRNSSIGLCASQNLDDLDNGCYNQEQNSSVYLRSASVLNDLCESMEALIQAVLVEDSFDDLEIAGRTAAVVCELLFCLFAQRLMPVGVEWSEEHLEDCLEFPIFIPFRHLLQMNPGDPKRELLLLLLTEMQTRQPRLGYHLLFFLKVSKVNDEKMSIYRNFCASQENPNLRDSLFKDMQVSKKEVNCEFYLVNYS
;
A
#
# COMPACT_ATOMS: atom_id res chain seq x y z
N MET A 1 13.31 -24.99 44.49
CA MET A 1 12.69 -25.44 43.22
C MET A 1 12.63 -24.24 42.29
N GLU A 2 12.48 -24.40 40.98
CA GLU A 2 12.08 -23.26 40.15
C GLU A 2 10.63 -22.84 40.46
N PRO A 3 10.29 -21.54 40.42
CA PRO A 3 8.91 -21.11 40.57
C PRO A 3 8.09 -21.57 39.37
N GLN A 4 7.04 -22.35 39.63
CA GLN A 4 6.08 -22.76 38.60
C GLN A 4 5.17 -21.58 38.25
N ILE A 5 4.99 -21.33 36.95
CA ILE A 5 4.14 -20.26 36.42
C ILE A 5 3.06 -20.82 35.48
N VAL A 6 1.89 -20.19 35.47
CA VAL A 6 0.78 -20.55 34.57
C VAL A 6 1.14 -20.19 33.12
N PRO A 7 0.91 -21.07 32.12
CA PRO A 7 1.26 -20.79 30.73
C PRO A 7 0.28 -19.81 30.04
N LEU A 8 0.80 -18.81 29.33
CA LEU A 8 0.00 -17.90 28.47
C LEU A 8 -0.83 -18.64 27.41
N LEU A 9 -0.25 -19.69 26.79
CA LEU A 9 -0.81 -20.35 25.62
C LEU A 9 -1.21 -21.81 25.90
N LYS A 10 -2.30 -22.25 25.28
CA LYS A 10 -2.70 -23.65 25.17
C LYS A 10 -2.08 -24.27 23.91
N LEU A 11 -0.86 -24.78 24.06
CA LEU A 11 -0.13 -25.49 23.01
C LEU A 11 -0.50 -26.99 22.99
N THR A 12 -0.52 -27.59 21.80
CA THR A 12 -0.60 -29.05 21.60
C THR A 12 0.80 -29.66 21.52
N PRO A 13 0.96 -30.99 21.62
CA PRO A 13 2.27 -31.65 21.46
C PRO A 13 2.95 -31.45 20.09
N LEU A 14 2.26 -30.85 19.11
CA LEU A 14 2.79 -30.52 17.78
C LEU A 14 3.13 -29.03 17.62
N ASP A 15 2.73 -28.16 18.57
CA ASP A 15 2.97 -26.73 18.50
C ASP A 15 4.32 -26.37 19.14
N ASN A 16 5.28 -25.91 18.32
CA ASN A 16 6.49 -25.28 18.84
C ASN A 16 6.13 -23.91 19.47
N PRO A 17 6.61 -23.59 20.70
CA PRO A 17 6.37 -22.28 21.30
C PRO A 17 7.12 -21.18 20.51
N PRO A 18 6.47 -20.03 20.23
CA PRO A 18 7.15 -18.85 19.68
C PRO A 18 8.37 -18.45 20.51
N LYS A 19 9.52 -18.28 19.86
CA LYS A 19 10.82 -18.05 20.53
C LYS A 19 10.79 -16.88 21.53
N PHE A 20 10.04 -15.82 21.23
CA PHE A 20 9.93 -14.63 22.08
C PHE A 20 9.22 -14.87 23.43
N LEU A 21 8.44 -15.95 23.57
CA LEU A 21 7.78 -16.28 24.84
C LEU A 21 8.74 -16.84 25.89
N ILE A 22 9.90 -17.36 25.47
CA ILE A 22 10.90 -17.93 26.38
C ILE A 22 11.45 -16.85 27.34
N PRO A 23 11.97 -15.69 26.88
CA PRO A 23 12.37 -14.62 27.79
C PRO A 23 11.20 -14.05 28.59
N LEU A 24 9.99 -13.96 28.01
CA LEU A 24 8.79 -13.47 28.72
C LEU A 24 8.39 -14.41 29.89
N GLN A 25 8.52 -15.74 29.71
CA GLN A 25 8.31 -16.74 30.77
C GLN A 25 9.41 -16.69 31.83
N SER A 26 10.68 -16.55 31.42
CA SER A 26 11.80 -16.36 32.35
C SER A 26 11.65 -15.09 33.19
N ALA A 27 11.18 -14.00 32.58
CA ALA A 27 10.83 -12.76 33.26
C ALA A 27 9.68 -12.96 34.28
N GLY A 28 8.63 -13.70 33.91
CA GLY A 28 7.56 -14.09 34.84
C GLY A 28 8.07 -14.87 36.06
N LYS A 29 8.99 -15.83 35.85
CA LYS A 29 9.69 -16.55 36.93
C LYS A 29 10.54 -15.62 37.79
N PHE A 30 11.28 -14.70 37.18
CA PHE A 30 12.13 -13.72 37.86
C PHE A 30 11.30 -12.82 38.79
N VAL A 31 10.23 -12.18 38.30
CA VAL A 31 9.39 -11.30 39.12
C VAL A 31 8.63 -12.07 40.20
N LYS A 32 8.23 -13.32 39.93
CA LYS A 32 7.62 -14.19 40.95
C LYS A 32 8.57 -14.48 42.11
N LYS A 33 9.84 -14.80 41.81
CA LYS A 33 10.91 -14.94 42.81
C LYS A 33 11.24 -13.61 43.50
N LEU A 34 11.26 -12.50 42.77
CA LEU A 34 11.53 -11.17 43.34
C LEU A 34 10.51 -10.80 44.42
N ARG A 35 9.21 -11.10 44.20
CA ARG A 35 8.14 -10.91 45.20
C ARG A 35 8.28 -11.80 46.46
N GLU A 36 9.03 -12.89 46.40
CA GLU A 36 9.33 -13.74 47.58
C GLU A 36 10.40 -13.09 48.49
N SER A 37 11.30 -12.27 47.92
CA SER A 37 12.35 -11.53 48.65
C SER A 37 12.00 -10.07 48.97
N GLU A 38 11.30 -9.39 48.06
CA GLU A 38 11.02 -7.96 48.08
C GLU A 38 9.53 -7.72 47.80
N ALA A 39 8.73 -7.57 48.86
CA ALA A 39 7.28 -7.54 48.76
C ALA A 39 6.73 -6.33 47.96
N ASN A 40 7.41 -5.18 47.99
CA ASN A 40 7.11 -4.04 47.12
C ASN A 40 8.03 -4.05 45.90
N VAL A 41 7.51 -4.47 44.74
CA VAL A 41 8.26 -4.55 43.48
C VAL A 41 8.68 -3.17 42.96
N VAL A 42 7.92 -2.11 43.27
CA VAL A 42 8.26 -0.72 42.88
C VAL A 42 9.52 -0.24 43.59
N ASP A 43 9.74 -0.69 44.83
CA ASP A 43 10.91 -0.32 45.64
C ASP A 43 12.12 -1.26 45.44
N SER A 44 11.98 -2.27 44.58
CA SER A 44 12.98 -3.32 44.38
C SER A 44 14.34 -2.80 43.93
N GLN A 45 15.40 -3.55 44.23
CA GLN A 45 16.74 -3.23 43.70
C GLN A 45 16.73 -3.23 42.16
N ALA A 46 15.96 -4.13 41.54
CA ALA A 46 15.77 -4.20 40.09
C ALA A 46 15.17 -2.92 39.49
N ASN A 47 14.18 -2.29 40.13
CA ASN A 47 13.60 -1.04 39.65
C ASN A 47 14.47 0.19 39.95
N ARG A 48 15.10 0.23 41.14
CA ARG A 48 15.81 1.43 41.63
C ARG A 48 17.25 1.55 41.12
N SER A 49 17.97 0.43 40.98
CA SER A 49 19.39 0.40 40.60
C SER A 49 19.79 -0.79 39.73
N GLY A 50 18.83 -1.51 39.16
CA GLY A 50 19.07 -2.56 38.18
C GLY A 50 19.49 -2.00 36.82
N SER A 51 20.06 -2.87 36.00
CA SER A 51 20.35 -2.57 34.59
C SER A 51 19.08 -2.39 33.76
N ASP A 52 19.23 -1.89 32.54
CA ASP A 52 18.13 -1.87 31.56
C ASP A 52 17.59 -3.27 31.26
N GLU A 53 18.40 -4.32 31.39
CA GLU A 53 17.95 -5.70 31.22
C GLU A 53 17.12 -6.17 32.42
N ASP A 54 17.55 -5.84 33.65
CA ASP A 54 16.76 -6.10 34.86
C ASP A 54 15.42 -5.37 34.82
N GLN A 55 15.39 -4.11 34.36
CA GLN A 55 14.16 -3.34 34.25
C GLN A 55 13.22 -3.88 33.14
N ARG A 56 13.77 -4.30 31.98
CA ARG A 56 12.96 -4.98 30.95
C ARG A 56 12.43 -6.32 31.45
N ALA A 57 13.23 -7.09 32.18
CA ALA A 57 12.79 -8.33 32.81
C ALA A 57 11.71 -8.10 33.89
N LEU A 58 11.82 -7.00 34.64
CA LEU A 58 10.80 -6.57 35.60
C LEU A 58 9.47 -6.26 34.91
N GLN A 59 9.49 -5.42 33.86
CA GLN A 59 8.31 -5.06 33.08
C GLN A 59 7.68 -6.27 32.37
N ALA A 60 8.51 -7.09 31.72
CA ALA A 60 8.10 -8.33 31.05
C ALA A 60 7.45 -9.32 32.02
N GLY A 61 8.01 -9.46 33.23
CA GLY A 61 7.50 -10.39 34.24
C GLY A 61 6.25 -9.88 34.95
N LEU A 62 6.14 -8.57 35.20
CA LEU A 62 4.91 -7.95 35.68
C LEU A 62 3.77 -8.11 34.66
N LEU A 63 4.03 -7.86 33.36
CA LEU A 63 3.06 -8.12 32.29
C LEU A 63 2.68 -9.61 32.22
N TYR A 64 3.66 -10.52 32.30
CA TYR A 64 3.38 -11.96 32.27
C TYR A 64 2.42 -12.36 33.40
N LEU A 65 2.74 -11.97 34.64
CA LEU A 65 1.93 -12.31 35.82
C LEU A 65 0.56 -11.63 35.80
N ALA A 66 0.46 -10.37 35.34
CA ALA A 66 -0.82 -9.69 35.11
C ALA A 66 -1.76 -10.49 34.18
N LEU A 67 -1.19 -11.11 33.15
CA LEU A 67 -1.93 -11.89 32.16
C LEU A 67 -2.27 -13.31 32.64
N THR A 68 -1.40 -13.97 33.42
CA THR A 68 -1.58 -15.39 33.78
C THR A 68 -2.03 -15.66 35.21
N GLU A 69 -1.65 -14.81 36.16
CA GLU A 69 -1.83 -14.97 37.62
C GLU A 69 -2.23 -13.63 38.29
N PRO A 70 -3.30 -12.95 37.85
CA PRO A 70 -3.74 -11.68 38.44
C PRO A 70 -4.21 -11.84 39.89
N ASP A 71 -3.86 -10.90 40.77
CA ASP A 71 -4.35 -10.83 42.15
C ASP A 71 -5.49 -9.79 42.26
N PRO A 72 -6.72 -10.18 42.64
CA PRO A 72 -7.81 -9.24 42.90
C PRO A 72 -7.53 -8.17 43.96
N ARG A 73 -6.47 -8.33 44.76
CA ARG A 73 -6.02 -7.38 45.79
C ARG A 73 -4.90 -6.45 45.32
N HIS A 74 -4.28 -6.72 44.17
CA HIS A 74 -3.09 -6.01 43.70
C HIS A 74 -3.17 -5.74 42.20
N SER A 75 -3.49 -4.51 41.80
CA SER A 75 -3.43 -4.13 40.38
C SER A 75 -1.98 -4.18 39.89
N PHE A 76 -1.70 -5.15 39.03
CA PHE A 76 -0.44 -5.21 38.29
C PHE A 76 -0.26 -4.01 37.35
N CYS A 77 -1.35 -3.35 36.92
CA CYS A 77 -1.25 -2.10 36.16
C CYS A 77 -0.55 -1.01 36.98
N THR A 78 -0.84 -0.91 38.28
CA THR A 78 -0.18 0.04 39.18
C THR A 78 1.32 -0.23 39.28
N ASP A 79 1.74 -1.48 39.45
CA ASP A 79 3.17 -1.85 39.46
C ASP A 79 3.85 -1.51 38.12
N ILE A 80 3.22 -1.87 37.01
CA ILE A 80 3.73 -1.64 35.65
C ILE A 80 3.93 -0.14 35.39
N VAL A 81 2.95 0.70 35.74
CA VAL A 81 3.02 2.16 35.59
C VAL A 81 4.12 2.74 36.47
N LEU A 82 4.21 2.34 37.75
CA LEU A 82 5.20 2.87 38.69
C LEU A 82 6.64 2.38 38.45
N THR A 83 6.83 1.32 37.68
CA THR A 83 8.15 0.79 37.27
C THR A 83 8.52 1.13 35.82
N SER A 84 7.69 1.90 35.10
CA SER A 84 7.95 2.31 33.71
C SER A 84 8.77 3.59 33.68
N ARG A 85 9.86 3.59 32.90
CA ARG A 85 10.67 4.79 32.59
C ARG A 85 10.41 5.30 31.16
N ASP A 86 9.50 4.65 30.43
CA ASP A 86 9.34 4.70 28.97
C ASP A 86 7.88 4.99 28.53
N ASN A 87 7.06 5.52 29.44
CA ASN A 87 5.62 5.76 29.25
C ASN A 87 4.86 4.55 28.67
N LEU A 88 5.10 3.36 29.27
CA LEU A 88 4.52 2.06 28.90
C LEU A 88 4.89 1.51 27.51
N THR A 89 5.76 2.17 26.74
CA THR A 89 6.08 1.81 25.35
C THR A 89 6.44 0.34 25.17
N TYR A 90 7.33 -0.20 26.02
CA TYR A 90 7.76 -1.59 25.98
C TYR A 90 6.59 -2.56 26.26
N VAL A 91 5.83 -2.34 27.34
CA VAL A 91 4.69 -3.19 27.71
C VAL A 91 3.60 -3.19 26.65
N LEU A 92 3.28 -2.02 26.09
CA LEU A 92 2.29 -1.89 25.02
C LEU A 92 2.79 -2.57 23.73
N SER A 93 4.10 -2.55 23.45
CA SER A 93 4.70 -3.31 22.34
C SER A 93 4.62 -4.83 22.54
N GLU A 94 4.87 -5.33 23.76
CA GLU A 94 4.76 -6.74 24.11
C GLU A 94 3.31 -7.24 24.07
N MET A 95 2.36 -6.47 24.63
CA MET A 95 0.92 -6.74 24.48
C MET A 95 0.51 -6.75 23.01
N THR A 96 1.00 -5.81 22.20
CA THR A 96 0.72 -5.75 20.76
C THR A 96 1.24 -7.00 20.05
N ARG A 97 2.48 -7.42 20.33
CA ARG A 97 3.07 -8.65 19.77
C ARG A 97 2.30 -9.90 20.18
N LEU A 98 1.88 -9.99 21.44
CA LEU A 98 1.03 -11.06 21.95
C LEU A 98 -0.31 -11.12 21.19
N VAL A 99 -1.03 -9.99 21.03
CA VAL A 99 -2.28 -9.95 20.26
C VAL A 99 -2.05 -10.25 18.77
N ALA A 100 -0.94 -9.79 18.19
CA ALA A 100 -0.60 -9.98 16.77
C ALA A 100 -0.23 -11.43 16.43
N GLU A 101 0.60 -12.09 17.24
CA GLU A 101 1.18 -13.40 16.93
C GLU A 101 0.46 -14.58 17.62
N THR A 102 0.02 -14.44 18.88
CA THR A 102 -0.32 -15.61 19.71
C THR A 102 -1.78 -15.70 20.15
N TRP A 103 -2.59 -14.65 19.90
CA TRP A 103 -4.01 -14.59 20.26
C TRP A 103 -4.84 -15.87 20.01
N PRO A 104 -4.73 -16.60 18.88
CA PRO A 104 -5.53 -17.82 18.65
C PRO A 104 -5.21 -18.94 19.65
N LYS A 105 -3.98 -18.99 20.18
CA LYS A 105 -3.50 -19.99 21.14
C LYS A 105 -3.61 -19.55 22.59
N MET A 106 -3.92 -18.29 22.89
CA MET A 106 -4.11 -17.80 24.26
C MET A 106 -5.23 -18.55 24.99
N THR A 107 -5.08 -18.73 26.30
CA THR A 107 -6.20 -19.21 27.13
C THR A 107 -7.27 -18.11 27.27
N GLN A 108 -8.52 -18.48 27.56
CA GLN A 108 -9.59 -17.49 27.71
C GLN A 108 -9.35 -16.56 28.90
N SER A 109 -8.78 -17.07 30.01
CA SER A 109 -8.38 -16.25 31.17
C SER A 109 -7.38 -15.17 30.76
N VAL A 110 -6.33 -15.55 30.04
CA VAL A 110 -5.30 -14.62 29.52
C VAL A 110 -5.90 -13.54 28.63
N ARG A 111 -6.88 -13.87 27.79
CA ARG A 111 -7.58 -12.85 26.98
C ARG A 111 -8.43 -11.90 27.83
N CYS A 112 -9.17 -12.41 28.82
CA CYS A 112 -9.91 -11.56 29.75
C CYS A 112 -8.97 -10.58 30.47
N ASN A 113 -7.85 -11.08 31.00
CA ASN A 113 -6.86 -10.28 31.71
C ASN A 113 -6.19 -9.23 30.80
N LEU A 114 -5.94 -9.57 29.52
CA LEU A 114 -5.39 -8.63 28.53
C LEU A 114 -6.36 -7.47 28.26
N ILE A 115 -7.66 -7.74 28.09
CA ILE A 115 -8.67 -6.70 27.86
C ILE A 115 -8.93 -5.87 29.12
N SER A 116 -8.89 -6.48 30.32
CA SER A 116 -8.94 -5.75 31.60
C SER A 116 -7.76 -4.79 31.75
N LEU A 117 -6.53 -5.27 31.54
CA LEU A 117 -5.30 -4.48 31.64
C LEU A 117 -5.25 -3.34 30.60
N LEU A 118 -5.72 -3.60 29.36
CA LEU A 118 -5.96 -2.56 28.35
C LEU A 118 -6.96 -1.51 28.85
N GLY A 119 -8.00 -1.92 29.57
CA GLY A 119 -8.95 -0.99 30.20
C GLY A 119 -8.37 -0.17 31.35
N GLU A 120 -7.45 -0.73 32.14
CA GLU A 120 -6.69 0.02 33.13
C GLU A 120 -5.75 1.04 32.47
N PHE A 121 -5.04 0.68 31.38
CA PHE A 121 -4.20 1.61 30.61
C PHE A 121 -5.00 2.71 29.88
N ILE A 122 -6.21 2.42 29.38
CA ILE A 122 -7.11 3.47 28.87
C ILE A 122 -7.53 4.42 30.01
N SER A 123 -7.72 3.88 31.22
CA SER A 123 -8.12 4.68 32.40
C SER A 123 -7.03 5.65 32.89
N THR A 124 -5.74 5.43 32.57
CA THR A 124 -4.67 6.42 32.85
C THR A 124 -4.70 7.62 31.89
N LYS A 125 -5.41 7.49 30.76
CA LYS A 125 -5.54 8.46 29.65
C LYS A 125 -4.24 8.78 28.88
N THR A 126 -3.06 8.68 29.49
CA THR A 126 -1.77 9.02 28.89
C THR A 126 -1.14 7.92 28.03
N ALA A 127 -1.64 6.69 28.10
CA ALA A 127 -1.10 5.56 27.35
C ALA A 127 -1.35 5.68 25.83
N SER A 128 -0.36 5.36 25.00
CA SER A 128 -0.52 5.26 23.54
C SER A 128 -0.97 3.86 23.13
N VAL A 129 -2.26 3.58 23.28
CA VAL A 129 -2.85 2.26 23.02
C VAL A 129 -3.23 2.05 21.54
N GLU A 130 -3.02 3.04 20.66
CA GLU A 130 -3.49 3.06 19.26
C GLU A 130 -3.16 1.78 18.48
N VAL A 131 -1.90 1.33 18.55
CA VAL A 131 -1.40 0.16 17.80
C VAL A 131 -1.93 -1.14 18.40
N LEU A 132 -2.06 -1.21 19.73
CA LEU A 132 -2.66 -2.34 20.45
C LEU A 132 -4.15 -2.47 20.13
N MET A 133 -4.89 -1.37 20.18
CA MET A 133 -6.30 -1.26 19.80
C MET A 133 -6.53 -1.71 18.36
N LEU A 134 -5.70 -1.28 17.40
CA LEU A 134 -5.74 -1.76 16.02
C LEU A 134 -5.60 -3.28 15.94
N HIS A 135 -4.67 -3.88 16.68
CA HIS A 135 -4.48 -5.34 16.66
C HIS A 135 -5.64 -6.09 17.32
N VAL A 136 -6.25 -5.55 18.37
CA VAL A 136 -7.48 -6.09 19.00
C VAL A 136 -8.68 -5.99 18.04
N TYR A 137 -8.87 -4.85 17.36
CA TYR A 137 -9.90 -4.70 16.33
C TYR A 137 -9.73 -5.64 15.13
N ARG A 138 -8.49 -6.04 14.82
CA ARG A 138 -8.19 -7.10 13.83
C ARG A 138 -8.34 -8.53 14.37
N ARG A 139 -8.76 -8.71 15.63
CA ARG A 139 -9.27 -9.98 16.16
C ARG A 139 -10.80 -10.05 16.17
N MET A 140 -11.48 -8.91 16.22
CA MET A 140 -12.93 -8.78 16.05
C MET A 140 -13.33 -9.09 14.58
N THR A 141 -13.64 -10.34 14.31
CA THR A 141 -13.80 -10.91 12.96
C THR A 141 -15.24 -10.74 12.48
N THR A 142 -15.41 -10.34 11.21
CA THR A 142 -16.73 -10.27 10.55
C THR A 142 -17.09 -11.64 9.97
N GLY A 143 -18.38 -12.00 9.98
CA GLY A 143 -18.87 -13.31 9.55
C GLY A 143 -18.52 -14.47 10.49
N ASP A 144 -18.21 -14.17 11.76
CA ASP A 144 -17.88 -15.12 12.83
C ASP A 144 -18.75 -14.86 14.06
N ILE A 145 -19.82 -15.64 14.23
CA ILE A 145 -20.71 -15.59 15.42
C ILE A 145 -20.28 -16.57 16.52
N SER A 146 -19.02 -17.03 16.53
CA SER A 146 -18.53 -17.92 17.59
C SER A 146 -18.57 -17.21 18.96
N PRO A 147 -18.84 -17.93 20.06
CA PRO A 147 -18.91 -17.32 21.40
C PRO A 147 -17.63 -16.57 21.81
N GLN A 148 -16.48 -16.93 21.22
CA GLN A 148 -15.19 -16.34 21.51
C GLN A 148 -14.94 -15.02 20.77
N ASN A 149 -15.46 -14.88 19.55
CA ASN A 149 -15.46 -13.60 18.81
C ASN A 149 -16.54 -12.65 19.37
N LEU A 150 -17.75 -13.16 19.61
CA LEU A 150 -18.84 -12.39 20.23
C LEU A 150 -18.44 -11.86 21.62
N TRP A 151 -17.81 -12.68 22.47
CA TRP A 151 -17.28 -12.23 23.78
C TRP A 151 -16.28 -11.07 23.63
N LEU A 152 -15.38 -11.13 22.65
CA LEU A 152 -14.40 -10.06 22.43
C LEU A 152 -15.09 -8.77 22.02
N ILE A 153 -16.04 -8.84 21.08
CA ILE A 153 -16.75 -7.67 20.59
C ILE A 153 -17.61 -7.05 21.70
N ASP A 154 -18.33 -7.87 22.46
CA ASP A 154 -19.16 -7.45 23.59
C ASP A 154 -18.32 -6.74 24.67
N SER A 155 -17.19 -7.34 25.07
CA SER A 155 -16.23 -6.77 26.03
C SER A 155 -15.61 -5.47 25.53
N MET A 156 -15.25 -5.40 24.25
CA MET A 156 -14.70 -4.17 23.66
C MET A 156 -15.75 -3.08 23.55
N ALA A 157 -17.02 -3.41 23.25
CA ALA A 157 -18.11 -2.45 23.22
C ALA A 157 -18.40 -1.86 24.61
N ASP A 158 -18.36 -2.65 25.68
CA ASP A 158 -18.48 -2.13 27.05
C ASP A 158 -17.27 -1.26 27.45
N LEU A 159 -16.07 -1.67 27.08
CA LEU A 159 -14.84 -0.90 27.32
C LEU A 159 -14.85 0.45 26.60
N LEU A 160 -15.37 0.48 25.37
CA LEU A 160 -15.49 1.70 24.57
C LEU A 160 -16.63 2.61 25.06
N GLU A 161 -17.79 2.06 25.39
CA GLU A 161 -18.92 2.80 25.98
C GLU A 161 -18.50 3.48 27.31
N LYS A 162 -17.80 2.75 28.19
CA LYS A 162 -17.24 3.30 29.44
C LYS A 162 -16.24 4.45 29.22
N ASN A 163 -15.57 4.51 28.07
CA ASN A 163 -14.48 5.46 27.78
C ASN A 163 -14.75 6.35 26.55
N LYS A 164 -16.02 6.50 26.13
CA LYS A 164 -16.36 7.18 24.87
C LYS A 164 -15.95 8.65 24.80
N ASP A 165 -15.92 9.35 25.94
CA ASP A 165 -15.44 10.73 25.99
C ASP A 165 -13.90 10.84 25.96
N TRP A 166 -13.16 9.79 26.37
CA TRP A 166 -11.71 9.69 26.10
C TRP A 166 -11.45 9.40 24.62
N LEU A 167 -12.25 8.54 23.99
CA LEU A 167 -12.17 8.28 22.55
C LEU A 167 -12.49 9.53 21.72
N GLY A 168 -13.43 10.36 22.17
CA GLY A 168 -13.76 11.66 21.57
C GLY A 168 -12.72 12.77 21.78
N SER A 169 -11.67 12.53 22.58
CA SER A 169 -10.64 13.54 22.87
C SER A 169 -9.76 13.86 21.65
N LEU A 170 -9.21 15.09 21.63
CA LEU A 170 -8.50 15.65 20.48
C LEU A 170 -7.28 14.81 20.02
N GLU A 171 -6.63 14.09 20.94
CA GLU A 171 -5.52 13.17 20.65
C GLU A 171 -5.96 11.94 19.86
N ARG A 172 -7.17 11.45 20.11
CA ARG A 172 -7.67 10.15 19.61
C ARG A 172 -8.57 10.30 18.38
N GLN A 173 -9.14 11.49 18.18
CA GLN A 173 -9.87 11.91 16.99
C GLN A 173 -9.16 11.69 15.63
N PRO A 174 -7.83 11.87 15.46
CA PRO A 174 -7.19 11.78 14.14
C PRO A 174 -7.13 10.35 13.57
N PHE A 175 -7.22 9.32 14.42
CA PHE A 175 -6.99 7.93 14.01
C PHE A 175 -7.86 6.92 14.76
N LEU A 176 -7.80 6.91 16.09
CA LEU A 176 -8.42 5.85 16.90
C LEU A 176 -9.95 5.91 16.83
N LEU A 177 -10.56 7.10 16.98
CA LEU A 177 -12.02 7.25 16.87
C LEU A 177 -12.57 6.86 15.48
N PRO A 178 -12.00 7.37 14.35
CA PRO A 178 -12.36 6.89 13.01
C PRO A 178 -12.21 5.38 12.86
N LEU A 179 -11.12 4.79 13.36
CA LEU A 179 -10.86 3.35 13.31
C LEU A 179 -11.88 2.55 14.13
N THR A 180 -12.29 3.03 15.30
CA THR A 180 -13.36 2.43 16.13
C THR A 180 -14.68 2.40 15.36
N VAL A 181 -15.12 3.54 14.83
CA VAL A 181 -16.37 3.68 14.08
C VAL A 181 -16.37 2.78 12.84
N TYR A 182 -15.26 2.77 12.08
CA TYR A 182 -15.06 1.88 10.93
C TYR A 182 -15.13 0.39 11.31
N THR A 183 -14.56 0.02 12.47
CA THR A 183 -14.56 -1.36 12.98
C THR A 183 -15.96 -1.81 13.40
N LEU A 184 -16.70 -0.99 14.13
CA LEU A 184 -18.04 -1.34 14.60
C LEU A 184 -19.07 -1.35 13.46
N LEU A 185 -19.03 -0.37 12.54
CA LEU A 185 -19.89 -0.37 11.34
C LEU A 185 -19.66 -1.58 10.43
N ARG A 186 -18.47 -2.21 10.45
CA ARG A 186 -18.20 -3.49 9.77
C ARG A 186 -18.87 -4.69 10.45
N LEU A 187 -19.09 -4.65 11.75
CA LEU A 187 -19.51 -5.80 12.57
C LEU A 187 -21.02 -5.84 12.84
N ILE A 188 -21.64 -4.70 13.11
CA ILE A 188 -23.09 -4.56 13.36
C ILE A 188 -23.98 -5.29 12.32
N PRO A 189 -23.65 -5.33 11.02
CA PRO A 189 -24.41 -6.11 10.04
C PRO A 189 -24.51 -7.60 10.37
N ASP A 190 -23.47 -8.22 10.95
CA ASP A 190 -23.41 -9.66 11.25
C ASP A 190 -24.21 -10.06 12.50
N HIS A 191 -24.41 -9.14 13.45
CA HIS A 191 -25.05 -9.43 14.75
C HIS A 191 -26.59 -9.45 14.68
N HIS A 192 -27.13 -10.30 13.81
CA HIS A 192 -28.55 -10.66 13.80
C HIS A 192 -28.73 -12.16 13.62
N LEU A 193 -29.91 -12.67 13.98
CA LEU A 193 -30.33 -14.00 13.54
C LEU A 193 -31.17 -13.87 12.27
N SER A 194 -31.02 -14.83 11.35
CA SER A 194 -32.06 -15.13 10.37
C SER A 194 -33.27 -15.73 11.10
N PRO A 195 -34.53 -15.46 10.69
CA PRO A 195 -35.71 -16.15 11.23
C PRO A 195 -35.59 -17.68 11.19
N GLN A 196 -34.93 -18.22 10.16
CA GLN A 196 -34.67 -19.66 10.00
C GLN A 196 -33.66 -20.19 11.03
N GLN A 197 -32.73 -19.36 11.50
CA GLN A 197 -31.79 -19.71 12.57
C GLN A 197 -32.45 -19.58 13.95
N ALA A 198 -33.27 -18.54 14.15
CA ALA A 198 -34.00 -18.32 15.40
C ALA A 198 -34.92 -19.50 15.77
N ALA A 199 -35.57 -20.12 14.79
CA ALA A 199 -36.40 -21.31 14.98
C ALA A 199 -35.63 -22.59 15.39
N LEU A 200 -34.32 -22.66 15.12
CA LEU A 200 -33.47 -23.83 15.42
C LEU A 200 -32.76 -23.74 16.77
N VAL A 201 -32.77 -22.58 17.43
CA VAL A 201 -31.97 -22.30 18.63
C VAL A 201 -32.88 -22.25 19.86
N THR A 202 -32.96 -23.37 20.58
CA THR A 202 -33.77 -23.55 21.80
C THR A 202 -33.22 -22.84 23.06
N SER A 203 -32.42 -21.79 22.89
CA SER A 203 -31.67 -21.16 23.99
C SER A 203 -31.45 -19.64 23.81
N ASN A 204 -31.10 -18.97 24.90
CA ASN A 204 -30.99 -17.52 25.03
C ASN A 204 -29.98 -16.74 24.14
N PRO A 205 -28.99 -17.29 23.38
CA PRO A 205 -28.18 -16.55 22.41
C PRO A 205 -28.91 -15.52 21.52
N SER A 206 -30.17 -15.75 21.14
CA SER A 206 -30.99 -14.78 20.39
C SER A 206 -31.15 -13.43 21.10
N VAL A 207 -31.35 -13.46 22.42
CA VAL A 207 -31.47 -12.28 23.30
C VAL A 207 -30.10 -11.64 23.54
N HIS A 208 -29.01 -12.41 23.49
CA HIS A 208 -27.65 -11.89 23.63
C HIS A 208 -27.20 -11.12 22.38
N LEU A 209 -27.39 -11.70 21.19
CA LEU A 209 -26.91 -11.11 19.94
C LEU A 209 -27.65 -9.81 19.60
N SER A 210 -28.96 -9.76 19.85
CA SER A 210 -29.77 -8.55 19.69
C SER A 210 -29.39 -7.43 20.66
N LYS A 211 -29.07 -7.76 21.92
CA LYS A 211 -28.53 -6.79 22.89
C LYS A 211 -27.17 -6.24 22.50
N LEU A 212 -26.26 -7.11 22.06
CA LEU A 212 -24.93 -6.70 21.55
C LEU A 212 -25.10 -5.71 20.39
N ARG A 213 -25.90 -6.07 19.37
CA ARG A 213 -26.15 -5.21 18.22
C ARG A 213 -26.71 -3.85 18.64
N GLN A 214 -27.64 -3.81 19.60
CA GLN A 214 -28.21 -2.54 20.07
C GLN A 214 -27.18 -1.68 20.81
N LYS A 215 -26.29 -2.28 21.62
CA LYS A 215 -25.16 -1.58 22.27
C LYS A 215 -24.23 -0.96 21.22
N GLU A 216 -23.79 -1.74 20.24
CA GLU A 216 -22.95 -1.23 19.15
C GLU A 216 -23.63 -0.11 18.33
N LEU A 217 -24.90 -0.29 17.98
CA LEU A 217 -25.69 0.69 17.23
C LEU A 217 -25.82 2.04 17.95
N VAL A 218 -26.02 2.03 19.27
CA VAL A 218 -26.11 3.25 20.09
C VAL A 218 -24.74 3.92 20.24
N LEU A 219 -23.70 3.15 20.58
CA LEU A 219 -22.33 3.65 20.74
C LEU A 219 -21.83 4.32 19.45
N VAL A 220 -22.06 3.70 18.28
CA VAL A 220 -21.67 4.28 16.99
C VAL A 220 -22.47 5.54 16.65
N GLU A 221 -23.76 5.60 17.01
CA GLU A 221 -24.58 6.80 16.74
C GLU A 221 -24.08 8.00 17.54
N GLU A 222 -23.83 7.82 18.84
CA GLU A 222 -23.33 8.89 19.70
C GLU A 222 -21.92 9.34 19.30
N LEU A 223 -21.01 8.40 19.00
CA LEU A 223 -19.66 8.72 18.54
C LEU A 223 -19.66 9.49 17.22
N VAL A 224 -20.47 9.06 16.25
CA VAL A 224 -20.58 9.73 14.95
C VAL A 224 -21.25 11.10 15.07
N ARG A 225 -22.34 11.25 15.85
CA ARG A 225 -22.97 12.57 16.05
C ARG A 225 -22.04 13.55 16.76
N LYS A 226 -21.34 13.13 17.81
CA LYS A 226 -20.41 13.99 18.56
C LYS A 226 -19.16 14.41 17.74
N ASN A 227 -18.74 13.61 16.76
CA ASN A 227 -17.44 13.76 16.08
C ASN A 227 -17.53 13.62 14.55
N PHE A 228 -18.65 14.04 13.95
CA PHE A 228 -19.00 13.71 12.57
C PHE A 228 -17.90 14.01 11.55
N ASP A 229 -17.28 15.19 11.66
CA ASP A 229 -16.24 15.64 10.73
C ASP A 229 -14.98 14.74 10.73
N ARG A 230 -14.69 14.07 11.86
CA ARG A 230 -13.62 13.08 11.97
C ARG A 230 -14.01 11.72 11.41
N CYS A 231 -15.27 11.31 11.62
CA CYS A 231 -15.80 10.09 11.01
C CYS A 231 -15.91 10.22 9.48
N ALA A 232 -16.30 11.39 8.97
CA ALA A 232 -16.35 11.69 7.54
C ALA A 232 -14.97 11.68 6.86
N GLN A 233 -13.88 11.95 7.59
CA GLN A 233 -12.49 11.83 7.09
C GLN A 233 -12.04 10.38 6.79
N ILE A 234 -12.83 9.37 7.16
CA ILE A 234 -12.71 7.99 6.63
C ILE A 234 -12.96 7.97 5.11
N GLY A 235 -13.77 8.89 4.59
CA GLY A 235 -14.15 8.99 3.18
C GLY A 235 -15.17 7.94 2.75
N ARG A 236 -15.23 7.65 1.45
CA ARG A 236 -16.32 6.89 0.81
C ARG A 236 -16.72 5.58 1.51
N ASP A 237 -15.77 4.79 2.02
CA ASP A 237 -16.13 3.52 2.69
C ASP A 237 -16.93 3.72 4.00
N PHE A 238 -16.92 4.91 4.61
CA PHE A 238 -17.84 5.29 5.71
C PHE A 238 -19.30 5.22 5.26
N ILE A 239 -19.62 5.85 4.13
CA ILE A 239 -20.97 5.83 3.53
C ILE A 239 -21.34 4.40 3.11
N ARG A 240 -20.37 3.62 2.58
CA ARG A 240 -20.57 2.21 2.23
C ARG A 240 -20.93 1.33 3.43
N LEU A 241 -20.32 1.57 4.59
CA LEU A 241 -20.59 0.79 5.81
C LEU A 241 -21.86 1.29 6.52
N LEU A 242 -22.08 2.60 6.61
CA LEU A 242 -23.33 3.20 7.12
C LEU A 242 -24.56 2.67 6.37
N HIS A 243 -24.51 2.54 5.05
CA HIS A 243 -25.62 1.97 4.26
C HIS A 243 -25.99 0.53 4.71
N GLY A 244 -25.03 -0.24 5.23
CA GLY A 244 -25.29 -1.57 5.81
C GLY A 244 -26.12 -1.57 7.10
N VAL A 245 -26.21 -0.42 7.78
CA VAL A 245 -26.95 -0.25 9.05
C VAL A 245 -28.04 0.82 8.99
N ALA A 246 -28.15 1.57 7.89
CA ALA A 246 -29.05 2.72 7.67
C ALA A 246 -30.56 2.47 7.85
N ARG A 247 -31.00 1.21 7.99
CA ARG A 247 -32.41 0.85 8.26
C ARG A 247 -32.66 0.49 9.73
N LEU A 248 -31.64 0.49 10.58
CA LEU A 248 -31.69 0.07 11.98
C LEU A 248 -31.80 1.29 12.90
N GLU A 249 -32.46 1.17 14.04
CA GLU A 249 -32.57 2.25 15.03
C GLU A 249 -31.42 2.18 16.05
N PRO A 250 -30.74 3.29 16.42
CA PRO A 250 -30.96 4.68 16.00
C PRO A 250 -30.30 5.11 14.67
N MET A 251 -29.44 4.27 14.05
CA MET A 251 -28.69 4.59 12.81
C MET A 251 -29.52 5.22 11.68
N LYS A 252 -30.80 4.86 11.56
CA LYS A 252 -31.72 5.43 10.58
C LYS A 252 -31.87 6.94 10.74
N ARG A 253 -32.00 7.48 11.95
CA ARG A 253 -32.10 8.94 12.17
C ARG A 253 -30.82 9.62 11.70
N LEU A 254 -29.66 9.09 12.08
CA LEU A 254 -28.37 9.60 11.64
C LEU A 254 -28.23 9.55 10.11
N TRP A 255 -28.72 8.50 9.44
CA TRP A 255 -28.72 8.39 7.98
C TRP A 255 -29.68 9.39 7.31
N ASP A 256 -30.88 9.55 7.84
CA ASP A 256 -31.84 10.56 7.39
C ASP A 256 -31.26 11.98 7.56
N ASP A 257 -30.60 12.27 8.69
CA ASP A 257 -29.89 13.54 8.93
C ASP A 257 -28.73 13.75 7.95
N ILE A 258 -27.89 12.73 7.67
CA ILE A 258 -26.81 12.80 6.68
C ILE A 258 -27.34 13.15 5.28
N LEU A 259 -28.48 12.58 4.88
CA LEU A 259 -29.04 12.80 3.54
C LEU A 259 -29.84 14.10 3.41
N GLN A 260 -30.45 14.60 4.50
CA GLN A 260 -31.43 15.70 4.46
C GLN A 260 -30.97 16.98 5.17
N ASN A 261 -30.05 16.88 6.14
CA ASN A 261 -29.61 17.99 7.00
C ASN A 261 -28.19 17.78 7.56
N ILE A 262 -27.22 17.49 6.67
CA ILE A 262 -25.81 17.27 7.05
C ILE A 262 -25.21 18.47 7.80
N SER A 263 -25.72 19.67 7.54
CA SER A 263 -25.45 20.93 8.26
C SER A 263 -25.79 20.93 9.76
N SER A 264 -26.58 19.98 10.26
CA SER A 264 -26.79 19.78 11.70
C SER A 264 -25.76 18.83 12.35
N LEU A 265 -25.01 18.11 11.54
CA LEU A 265 -23.96 17.18 11.96
C LEU A 265 -22.56 17.78 11.76
N SER A 266 -22.41 18.67 10.77
CA SER A 266 -21.14 19.15 10.25
C SER A 266 -21.11 20.66 10.07
N SER A 267 -19.93 21.26 10.29
CA SER A 267 -19.59 22.62 9.85
C SER A 267 -18.65 22.64 8.63
N HIS A 268 -18.21 21.46 8.18
CA HIS A 268 -17.20 21.29 7.12
C HIS A 268 -17.73 20.60 5.87
N PHE A 269 -18.80 19.82 5.99
CA PHE A 269 -19.43 19.07 4.90
C PHE A 269 -20.84 19.60 4.63
N SER A 270 -21.07 20.08 3.41
CA SER A 270 -22.37 20.59 2.93
C SER A 270 -23.18 19.53 2.18
N SER A 271 -22.56 18.41 1.78
CA SER A 271 -23.21 17.32 1.07
C SER A 271 -22.53 15.96 1.29
N PRO A 272 -23.29 14.84 1.35
CA PRO A 272 -22.73 13.48 1.26
C PRO A 272 -21.82 13.25 0.05
N ALA A 273 -22.00 14.04 -1.02
CA ALA A 273 -21.14 14.03 -2.20
C ALA A 273 -19.66 14.27 -1.84
N GLU A 274 -19.38 15.23 -0.97
CA GLU A 274 -18.01 15.59 -0.57
C GLU A 274 -17.31 14.44 0.16
N ILE A 275 -18.05 13.64 0.93
CA ILE A 275 -17.55 12.45 1.64
C ILE A 275 -17.26 11.30 0.66
N LEU A 276 -18.11 11.10 -0.36
CA LEU A 276 -17.90 10.11 -1.42
C LEU A 276 -16.68 10.45 -2.30
N GLU A 277 -16.40 11.74 -2.48
CA GLU A 277 -15.23 12.25 -3.18
C GLU A 277 -13.90 12.03 -2.43
N ILE A 278 -13.93 11.74 -1.12
CA ILE A 278 -12.73 11.36 -0.35
C ILE A 278 -12.42 9.87 -0.56
N THR A 279 -11.22 9.58 -1.07
CA THR A 279 -10.69 8.22 -1.20
C THR A 279 -10.28 7.66 0.17
N THR A 280 -10.81 6.50 0.55
CA THR A 280 -10.60 5.88 1.86
C THR A 280 -9.12 5.61 2.16
N PRO A 281 -8.55 6.11 3.28
CA PRO A 281 -7.18 5.79 3.68
C PRO A 281 -6.92 4.29 3.90
N GLN A 282 -5.79 3.82 3.37
CA GLN A 282 -5.39 2.40 3.40
C GLN A 282 -5.25 1.80 4.82
N CYS A 283 -4.97 2.63 5.83
CA CYS A 283 -4.92 2.19 7.23
C CYS A 283 -6.28 1.64 7.73
N PHE A 284 -7.41 2.10 7.17
CA PHE A 284 -8.73 1.52 7.45
C PHE A 284 -8.98 0.28 6.59
N THR A 285 -8.66 0.29 5.30
CA THR A 285 -8.95 -0.88 4.44
C THR A 285 -8.11 -2.12 4.79
N GLN A 286 -6.93 -1.96 5.41
CA GLN A 286 -6.16 -3.07 5.97
C GLN A 286 -6.90 -3.80 7.11
N THR A 287 -7.64 -3.10 7.97
CA THR A 287 -8.29 -3.70 9.16
C THR A 287 -9.59 -4.43 8.86
N LEU A 288 -10.05 -4.43 7.60
CA LEU A 288 -11.20 -5.18 7.12
C LEU A 288 -11.06 -6.70 7.30
N ILE A 289 -9.84 -7.24 7.32
CA ILE A 289 -9.59 -8.68 7.51
C ILE A 289 -8.66 -8.97 8.70
N PRO A 290 -8.81 -10.13 9.38
CA PRO A 290 -7.88 -10.57 10.42
C PRO A 290 -6.44 -10.68 9.93
N HIS A 291 -5.47 -10.45 10.81
CA HIS A 291 -4.04 -10.47 10.45
C HIS A 291 -3.60 -11.82 9.84
N GLU A 292 -4.09 -12.94 10.39
CA GLU A 292 -3.81 -14.29 9.86
C GLU A 292 -4.40 -14.50 8.45
N MET A 293 -5.55 -13.90 8.15
CA MET A 293 -6.17 -13.93 6.83
C MET A 293 -5.38 -13.08 5.82
N GLU A 294 -4.86 -11.93 6.26
CA GLU A 294 -3.89 -11.12 5.50
C GLU A 294 -2.64 -11.93 5.15
N GLN A 295 -2.01 -12.61 6.13
CA GLN A 295 -0.82 -13.44 5.91
C GLN A 295 -1.09 -14.51 4.83
N TRP A 296 -2.19 -15.25 4.96
CA TRP A 296 -2.55 -16.32 4.03
C TRP A 296 -2.83 -15.81 2.60
N VAL A 297 -3.57 -14.69 2.45
CA VAL A 297 -3.89 -14.18 1.10
C VAL A 297 -2.70 -13.48 0.45
N ARG A 298 -1.86 -12.77 1.23
CA ARG A 298 -0.59 -12.20 0.76
C ARG A 298 0.37 -13.30 0.34
N TRP A 299 0.50 -14.38 1.12
CA TRP A 299 1.34 -15.52 0.75
C TRP A 299 0.85 -16.17 -0.56
N MET A 300 -0.46 -16.44 -0.68
CA MET A 300 -1.04 -17.04 -1.88
C MET A 300 -0.75 -16.21 -3.14
N MET A 301 -0.95 -14.89 -3.10
CA MET A 301 -0.71 -14.01 -4.25
C MET A 301 0.78 -13.71 -4.51
N LYS A 302 1.68 -13.89 -3.53
CA LYS A 302 3.14 -13.71 -3.71
C LYS A 302 3.92 -14.99 -4.03
N ASN A 303 3.35 -16.18 -3.86
CA ASN A 303 4.11 -17.45 -3.94
C ASN A 303 3.45 -18.56 -4.78
N VAL A 304 2.14 -18.48 -5.08
CA VAL A 304 1.46 -19.52 -5.86
C VAL A 304 1.35 -19.08 -7.31
N HIS A 305 1.79 -19.94 -8.23
CA HIS A 305 1.70 -19.71 -9.68
C HIS A 305 0.36 -20.16 -10.26
N CYS A 306 -0.17 -19.39 -11.22
CA CYS A 306 -1.46 -19.61 -11.87
C CYS A 306 -1.29 -20.18 -13.29
N VAL A 307 -0.66 -21.35 -13.39
CA VAL A 307 -0.36 -22.04 -14.66
C VAL A 307 -0.99 -23.44 -14.71
N PRO A 308 -1.26 -24.04 -15.90
CA PRO A 308 -2.05 -25.27 -16.05
C PRO A 308 -1.56 -26.55 -15.35
N ARG A 309 -0.38 -26.52 -14.70
CA ARG A 309 0.17 -27.65 -13.92
C ARG A 309 0.24 -27.38 -12.41
N VAL A 310 -0.13 -26.19 -11.94
CA VAL A 310 -0.12 -25.84 -10.50
C VAL A 310 -1.55 -25.90 -9.96
N PRO A 311 -1.82 -26.65 -8.87
CA PRO A 311 -3.17 -26.82 -8.34
C PRO A 311 -3.60 -25.60 -7.52
N VAL A 312 -3.82 -24.45 -8.17
CA VAL A 312 -4.32 -23.20 -7.55
C VAL A 312 -5.54 -23.45 -6.66
N HIS A 313 -6.49 -24.25 -7.15
CA HIS A 313 -7.68 -24.62 -6.40
C HIS A 313 -7.37 -25.31 -5.05
N ARG A 314 -6.24 -26.01 -4.88
CA ARG A 314 -5.87 -26.63 -3.59
C ARG A 314 -5.56 -25.59 -2.52
N TYR A 315 -4.97 -24.45 -2.90
CA TYR A 315 -4.68 -23.35 -1.98
C TYR A 315 -5.95 -22.56 -1.64
N GLN A 316 -6.79 -22.31 -2.65
CA GLN A 316 -8.14 -21.74 -2.48
C GLN A 316 -9.00 -22.61 -1.55
N ASP A 317 -8.98 -23.93 -1.74
CA ASP A 317 -9.62 -24.95 -0.90
C ASP A 317 -9.20 -24.85 0.58
N PHE A 318 -7.88 -24.78 0.84
CA PHE A 318 -7.36 -24.65 2.21
C PHE A 318 -7.80 -23.33 2.85
N PHE A 319 -7.75 -22.23 2.10
CA PHE A 319 -8.23 -20.92 2.54
C PHE A 319 -9.75 -20.96 2.83
N GLN A 320 -10.53 -21.59 1.96
CA GLN A 320 -11.98 -21.68 2.05
C GLN A 320 -12.43 -22.54 3.24
N ARG A 321 -11.80 -23.69 3.47
CA ARG A 321 -12.04 -24.51 4.67
C ARG A 321 -11.71 -23.75 5.97
N LYS A 322 -10.69 -22.89 5.94
CA LYS A 322 -10.19 -22.15 7.11
C LYS A 322 -11.00 -20.90 7.46
N PHE A 323 -11.36 -20.08 6.47
CA PHE A 323 -11.97 -18.76 6.70
C PHE A 323 -13.41 -18.63 6.18
N PHE A 324 -13.89 -19.55 5.34
CA PHE A 324 -15.15 -19.41 4.61
C PHE A 324 -16.12 -20.60 4.77
N SER A 325 -15.92 -21.40 5.82
CA SER A 325 -16.65 -22.63 6.13
C SER A 325 -17.95 -22.44 6.91
N THR A 326 -18.14 -21.30 7.59
CA THR A 326 -19.41 -20.91 8.22
C THR A 326 -20.36 -20.25 7.21
N PRO A 327 -21.70 -20.41 7.32
CA PRO A 327 -22.64 -19.68 6.47
C PRO A 327 -22.58 -18.16 6.70
N GLU A 328 -22.18 -17.70 7.88
CA GLU A 328 -22.02 -16.28 8.24
C GLU A 328 -20.85 -15.60 7.52
N SER A 329 -19.82 -16.34 7.10
CA SER A 329 -18.59 -15.83 6.45
C SER A 329 -18.78 -15.12 5.09
N GLN A 330 -20.01 -14.83 4.68
CA GLN A 330 -20.33 -14.11 3.44
C GLN A 330 -19.96 -12.63 3.51
N SER A 331 -20.09 -11.98 4.67
CA SER A 331 -19.60 -10.60 4.91
C SER A 331 -18.07 -10.52 4.87
N LEU A 332 -17.38 -11.53 5.41
CA LEU A 332 -15.92 -11.65 5.33
C LEU A 332 -15.39 -11.76 3.89
N ARG A 333 -16.16 -12.37 2.96
CA ARG A 333 -15.83 -12.38 1.52
C ARG A 333 -15.80 -10.97 0.92
N VAL A 334 -16.78 -10.12 1.27
CA VAL A 334 -16.84 -8.71 0.84
C VAL A 334 -15.63 -7.93 1.37
N CYS A 335 -15.27 -8.16 2.64
CA CYS A 335 -14.14 -7.52 3.29
C CYS A 335 -12.79 -7.96 2.67
N LEU A 336 -12.61 -9.25 2.38
CA LEU A 336 -11.43 -9.74 1.65
C LEU A 336 -11.32 -9.12 0.25
N LEU A 337 -12.44 -9.02 -0.48
CA LEU A 337 -12.43 -8.41 -1.81
C LEU A 337 -11.98 -6.94 -1.72
N ARG A 338 -12.58 -6.14 -0.84
CA ARG A 338 -12.23 -4.71 -0.66
C ARG A 338 -10.76 -4.54 -0.27
N TYR A 339 -10.22 -5.42 0.58
CA TYR A 339 -8.80 -5.48 0.94
C TYR A 339 -7.89 -5.78 -0.28
N VAL A 340 -8.22 -6.79 -1.09
CA VAL A 340 -7.44 -7.17 -2.30
C VAL A 340 -7.46 -6.06 -3.35
N VAL A 341 -8.56 -5.33 -3.47
CA VAL A 341 -8.69 -4.18 -4.38
C VAL A 341 -7.85 -2.99 -3.90
N THR A 342 -7.97 -2.59 -2.63
CA THR A 342 -7.48 -1.28 -2.14
C THR A 342 -6.13 -1.28 -1.44
N TYR A 343 -5.68 -2.41 -0.89
CA TYR A 343 -4.49 -2.47 -0.02
C TYR A 343 -3.40 -3.44 -0.51
N PHE A 344 -3.77 -4.45 -1.30
CA PHE A 344 -2.79 -5.30 -1.98
C PHE A 344 -2.51 -4.78 -3.38
N TYR A 345 -1.42 -4.04 -3.54
CA TYR A 345 -0.89 -3.65 -4.85
C TYR A 345 0.34 -4.53 -5.18
N PRO A 346 0.31 -5.33 -6.25
CA PRO A 346 1.49 -6.03 -6.76
C PRO A 346 2.49 -5.02 -7.33
N ASP A 347 3.77 -5.32 -7.18
CA ASP A 347 4.85 -4.65 -7.90
C ASP A 347 4.94 -5.15 -9.35
N ASN A 348 5.72 -4.47 -10.20
CA ASN A 348 5.82 -4.79 -11.63
C ASN A 348 6.39 -6.20 -11.88
N GLU A 349 7.25 -6.70 -11.00
CA GLU A 349 7.83 -8.05 -11.10
C GLU A 349 6.73 -9.09 -10.84
N MET A 350 5.88 -8.87 -9.83
CA MET A 350 4.68 -9.68 -9.62
C MET A 350 3.66 -9.59 -10.77
N LEU A 351 3.44 -8.41 -11.36
CA LEU A 351 2.52 -8.23 -12.49
C LEU A 351 3.00 -8.93 -13.78
N ALA A 352 4.32 -8.96 -14.02
CA ALA A 352 4.92 -9.68 -15.15
C ALA A 352 5.09 -11.20 -14.90
N SER A 353 4.99 -11.63 -13.64
CA SER A 353 5.15 -13.03 -13.25
C SER A 353 3.95 -13.92 -13.62
N THR A 354 4.13 -15.24 -13.43
CA THR A 354 3.04 -16.22 -13.51
C THR A 354 2.34 -16.48 -12.17
N LEU A 355 2.45 -15.58 -11.17
CA LEU A 355 1.75 -15.68 -9.88
C LEU A 355 0.22 -15.54 -10.03
N ILE A 356 -0.57 -15.88 -9.01
CA ILE A 356 -2.02 -15.63 -8.99
C ILE A 356 -2.29 -14.12 -9.04
N PRO A 357 -2.91 -13.60 -10.12
CA PRO A 357 -3.21 -12.18 -10.23
C PRO A 357 -4.47 -11.81 -9.43
N ARG A 358 -4.59 -10.54 -9.03
CA ARG A 358 -5.68 -10.06 -8.17
C ARG A 358 -7.08 -10.32 -8.74
N TRP A 359 -7.25 -10.19 -10.06
CA TRP A 359 -8.52 -10.47 -10.72
C TRP A 359 -8.96 -11.93 -10.57
N ASN A 360 -8.01 -12.88 -10.47
CA ASN A 360 -8.33 -14.30 -10.26
C ASN A 360 -8.85 -14.52 -8.84
N VAL A 361 -8.23 -13.91 -7.84
CA VAL A 361 -8.70 -13.93 -6.45
C VAL A 361 -10.08 -13.29 -6.31
N VAL A 362 -10.31 -12.13 -6.94
CA VAL A 362 -11.63 -11.47 -7.01
C VAL A 362 -12.69 -12.38 -7.65
N SER A 363 -12.36 -13.01 -8.79
CA SER A 363 -13.28 -13.90 -9.50
C SER A 363 -13.60 -15.17 -8.70
N TRP A 364 -12.61 -15.71 -7.99
CA TRP A 364 -12.81 -16.82 -7.06
C TRP A 364 -13.72 -16.43 -5.88
N ILE A 365 -13.47 -15.30 -5.20
CA ILE A 365 -14.32 -14.82 -4.10
C ILE A 365 -15.77 -14.66 -4.55
N LEU A 366 -15.99 -14.07 -5.75
CA LEU A 366 -17.33 -13.92 -6.34
C LEU A 366 -17.98 -15.26 -6.70
N SER A 367 -17.22 -16.24 -7.22
CA SER A 367 -17.78 -17.57 -7.52
C SER A 367 -18.13 -18.40 -6.30
N GLN A 368 -17.57 -18.09 -5.13
CA GLN A 368 -17.80 -18.78 -3.86
C GLN A 368 -18.76 -18.06 -2.91
N SER A 369 -19.45 -17.01 -3.36
CA SER A 369 -20.53 -16.38 -2.58
C SER A 369 -21.87 -17.08 -2.87
N THR A 370 -22.51 -17.58 -1.81
CA THR A 370 -23.80 -18.28 -1.87
C THR A 370 -24.97 -17.38 -1.48
N CYS A 371 -24.70 -16.20 -0.92
CA CYS A 371 -25.72 -15.22 -0.56
C CYS A 371 -25.82 -14.14 -1.66
N PRO A 372 -27.00 -13.95 -2.29
CA PRO A 372 -27.18 -12.91 -3.31
C PRO A 372 -26.86 -11.49 -2.81
N VAL A 373 -27.20 -11.18 -1.55
CA VAL A 373 -26.92 -9.88 -0.93
C VAL A 373 -25.41 -9.65 -0.78
N ALA A 374 -24.68 -10.66 -0.32
CA ALA A 374 -23.22 -10.60 -0.23
C ALA A 374 -22.56 -10.50 -1.61
N THR A 375 -23.12 -11.18 -2.63
CA THR A 375 -22.66 -11.06 -4.02
C THR A 375 -22.85 -9.63 -4.55
N VAL A 376 -24.00 -9.00 -4.29
CA VAL A 376 -24.25 -7.59 -4.66
C VAL A 376 -23.30 -6.64 -3.91
N ASN A 377 -23.10 -6.84 -2.61
CA ASN A 377 -22.17 -6.04 -1.80
C ASN A 377 -20.70 -6.23 -2.22
N ALA A 378 -20.32 -7.44 -2.65
CA ALA A 378 -19.00 -7.74 -3.19
C ALA A 378 -18.75 -7.01 -4.52
N LYS A 379 -19.74 -6.96 -5.42
CA LYS A 379 -19.66 -6.15 -6.65
C LYS A 379 -19.61 -4.65 -6.36
N LEU A 380 -20.39 -4.17 -5.37
CA LEU A 380 -20.33 -2.77 -4.95
C LEU A 380 -18.93 -2.42 -4.42
N ALA A 381 -18.35 -3.26 -3.56
CA ALA A 381 -16.98 -3.08 -3.04
C ALA A 381 -15.88 -3.16 -4.11
N LEU A 382 -16.13 -3.90 -5.20
CA LEU A 382 -15.24 -4.04 -6.36
C LEU A 382 -15.24 -2.77 -7.25
N PHE A 383 -16.42 -2.23 -7.55
CA PHE A 383 -16.56 -1.04 -8.39
C PHE A 383 -16.53 0.28 -7.60
N TYR A 384 -16.40 0.25 -6.28
CA TYR A 384 -16.62 1.43 -5.43
C TYR A 384 -15.71 2.63 -5.77
N ASP A 385 -14.45 2.37 -6.12
CA ASP A 385 -13.51 3.42 -6.51
C ASP A 385 -13.64 3.85 -7.98
N TRP A 386 -14.31 3.06 -8.84
CA TRP A 386 -14.66 3.51 -10.20
C TRP A 386 -15.69 4.64 -10.15
N LEU A 387 -16.66 4.56 -9.23
CA LEU A 387 -17.77 5.52 -9.14
C LEU A 387 -17.31 6.94 -8.84
N PHE A 388 -16.15 7.10 -8.18
CA PHE A 388 -15.64 8.39 -7.72
C PHE A 388 -14.18 8.64 -8.15
N PHE A 389 -13.69 7.90 -9.15
CA PHE A 389 -12.33 8.04 -9.69
C PHE A 389 -12.06 9.47 -10.19
N LYS A 390 -10.83 9.93 -9.96
CA LYS A 390 -10.29 11.22 -10.43
C LYS A 390 -9.03 11.01 -11.27
N PRO A 391 -8.70 11.91 -12.21
CA PRO A 391 -7.36 11.93 -12.80
C PRO A 391 -6.29 12.00 -11.70
N ASN A 392 -5.27 11.14 -11.80
CA ASN A 392 -4.24 10.85 -10.79
C ASN A 392 -4.63 9.93 -9.61
N ASP A 393 -5.88 9.44 -9.50
CA ASP A 393 -6.19 8.35 -8.55
C ASP A 393 -5.46 7.05 -8.95
N CYS A 394 -5.24 6.16 -7.97
CA CYS A 394 -4.52 4.91 -8.21
C CYS A 394 -5.37 3.90 -8.99
N ILE A 395 -5.04 3.66 -10.28
CA ILE A 395 -5.70 2.65 -11.12
C ILE A 395 -5.64 1.22 -10.56
N MET A 396 -4.76 0.94 -9.59
CA MET A 396 -4.73 -0.34 -8.88
C MET A 396 -6.02 -0.61 -8.08
N ASN A 397 -6.82 0.41 -7.77
CA ASN A 397 -8.17 0.23 -7.20
C ASN A 397 -9.21 -0.17 -8.26
N LEU A 398 -8.93 0.00 -9.55
CA LEU A 398 -9.88 -0.19 -10.65
C LEU A 398 -9.59 -1.48 -11.46
N GLU A 399 -8.31 -1.76 -11.75
CA GLU A 399 -7.90 -2.87 -12.63
C GLU A 399 -8.49 -4.26 -12.30
N PRO A 400 -8.72 -4.67 -11.02
CA PRO A 400 -9.14 -6.04 -10.75
C PRO A 400 -10.52 -6.34 -11.30
N ALA A 401 -11.37 -5.32 -11.46
CA ALA A 401 -12.70 -5.45 -12.03
C ALA A 401 -12.66 -5.57 -13.56
N LEU A 402 -11.86 -4.72 -14.23
CA LEU A 402 -11.70 -4.75 -15.68
C LEU A 402 -11.02 -6.04 -16.14
N LEU A 403 -9.94 -6.43 -15.47
CA LEU A 403 -9.23 -7.68 -15.76
C LEU A 403 -10.10 -8.91 -15.44
N ALA A 404 -10.96 -8.87 -14.41
CA ALA A 404 -11.92 -9.95 -14.17
C ALA A 404 -12.91 -10.09 -15.33
N ILE A 405 -13.50 -8.99 -15.83
CA ILE A 405 -14.39 -9.02 -17.01
C ILE A 405 -13.64 -9.59 -18.23
N MET A 406 -12.47 -9.03 -18.56
CA MET A 406 -11.76 -9.32 -19.81
C MET A 406 -11.19 -10.75 -19.87
N ASN A 407 -10.77 -11.33 -18.74
CA ASN A 407 -10.34 -12.73 -18.68
C ASN A 407 -11.53 -13.73 -18.69
N HIS A 408 -12.76 -13.26 -18.50
CA HIS A 408 -13.97 -14.09 -18.44
C HIS A 408 -14.81 -14.06 -19.74
N LEU A 409 -14.34 -13.44 -20.83
CA LEU A 409 -15.07 -13.38 -22.12
C LEU A 409 -15.20 -14.74 -22.86
N ASN A 410 -14.73 -15.84 -22.27
CA ASN A 410 -14.79 -17.17 -22.87
C ASN A 410 -16.08 -17.92 -22.47
N PRO A 411 -16.62 -18.84 -23.30
CA PRO A 411 -17.91 -19.49 -23.04
C PRO A 411 -18.02 -20.29 -21.74
N ARG A 412 -16.90 -20.71 -21.13
CA ARG A 412 -16.91 -21.50 -19.88
C ARG A 412 -17.10 -20.64 -18.63
N SER A 413 -16.76 -19.35 -18.68
CA SER A 413 -16.80 -18.46 -17.50
C SER A 413 -17.48 -17.10 -17.72
N GLN A 414 -18.06 -16.88 -18.92
CA GLN A 414 -18.80 -15.69 -19.35
C GLN A 414 -19.88 -15.16 -18.40
N LEU A 415 -20.47 -16.01 -17.55
CA LEU A 415 -21.45 -15.57 -16.55
C LEU A 415 -20.86 -14.53 -15.58
N ILE A 416 -19.56 -14.60 -15.26
CA ILE A 416 -18.89 -13.59 -14.42
C ILE A 416 -18.76 -12.25 -15.17
N ALA A 417 -18.38 -12.27 -16.46
CA ALA A 417 -18.27 -11.07 -17.27
C ALA A 417 -19.63 -10.34 -17.41
N PHE A 418 -20.71 -11.07 -17.77
CA PHE A 418 -22.06 -10.51 -17.81
C PHE A 418 -22.48 -9.93 -16.46
N SER A 419 -22.30 -10.71 -15.39
CA SER A 419 -22.72 -10.36 -14.02
C SER A 419 -22.00 -9.11 -13.48
N LEU A 420 -20.78 -8.83 -13.92
CA LEU A 420 -20.04 -7.61 -13.59
C LEU A 420 -20.44 -6.40 -14.44
N VAL A 421 -20.58 -6.58 -15.76
CA VAL A 421 -20.96 -5.48 -16.69
C VAL A 421 -22.39 -5.00 -16.45
N ASP A 422 -23.33 -5.92 -16.24
CA ASP A 422 -24.73 -5.63 -15.86
C ASP A 422 -24.81 -4.82 -14.56
N PHE A 423 -23.98 -5.16 -13.58
CA PHE A 423 -23.92 -4.42 -12.32
C PHE A 423 -23.34 -3.03 -12.49
N LEU A 424 -22.22 -2.87 -13.22
CA LEU A 424 -21.59 -1.57 -13.46
C LEU A 424 -22.55 -0.60 -14.16
N ILE A 425 -23.29 -1.07 -15.16
CA ILE A 425 -24.27 -0.24 -15.88
C ILE A 425 -25.42 0.18 -14.97
N LYS A 426 -25.95 -0.73 -14.14
CA LYS A 426 -27.07 -0.43 -13.22
C LYS A 426 -26.66 0.49 -12.08
N ILE A 427 -25.49 0.28 -11.46
CA ILE A 427 -25.09 1.01 -10.25
C ILE A 427 -24.81 2.49 -10.53
N VAL A 428 -24.27 2.82 -11.70
CA VAL A 428 -23.96 4.21 -12.10
C VAL A 428 -25.22 5.10 -12.14
N GLY A 429 -26.33 4.57 -12.65
CA GLY A 429 -27.60 5.29 -12.73
C GLY A 429 -28.44 5.27 -11.46
N THR A 430 -28.04 4.53 -10.41
CA THR A 430 -28.91 4.26 -9.23
C THR A 430 -28.25 4.51 -7.87
N TYR A 431 -26.92 4.51 -7.77
CA TYR A 431 -26.23 4.58 -6.47
C TYR A 431 -26.55 5.86 -5.68
N TYR A 432 -26.32 7.02 -6.30
CA TYR A 432 -26.67 8.33 -5.74
C TYR A 432 -27.06 9.27 -6.88
N PRO A 433 -28.36 9.36 -7.22
CA PRO A 433 -28.86 10.12 -8.37
C PRO A 433 -28.38 11.58 -8.49
N PRO A 434 -28.17 12.35 -7.39
CA PRO A 434 -27.60 13.70 -7.47
C PRO A 434 -26.17 13.78 -8.06
N MET A 435 -25.44 12.67 -8.11
CA MET A 435 -24.07 12.59 -8.68
C MET A 435 -23.96 11.74 -9.95
N THR A 436 -25.07 11.30 -10.57
CA THR A 436 -24.99 10.35 -11.71
C THR A 436 -24.05 10.80 -12.83
N GLU A 437 -24.02 12.08 -13.21
CA GLU A 437 -23.09 12.59 -14.23
C GLU A 437 -21.62 12.48 -13.79
N ARG A 438 -21.31 12.87 -12.55
CA ARG A 438 -19.98 12.74 -11.94
C ARG A 438 -19.53 11.27 -11.82
N ILE A 439 -20.47 10.36 -11.56
CA ILE A 439 -20.23 8.91 -11.49
C ILE A 439 -19.97 8.33 -12.90
N VAL A 440 -20.73 8.76 -13.92
CA VAL A 440 -20.45 8.43 -15.33
C VAL A 440 -19.05 8.92 -15.73
N MET A 441 -18.66 10.15 -15.35
CA MET A 441 -17.32 10.67 -15.61
C MET A 441 -16.23 9.85 -14.92
N GLY A 442 -16.41 9.46 -13.64
CA GLY A 442 -15.46 8.60 -12.92
C GLY A 442 -15.23 7.27 -13.63
N VAL A 443 -16.30 6.61 -14.07
CA VAL A 443 -16.23 5.35 -14.83
C VAL A 443 -15.55 5.52 -16.19
N ARG A 444 -15.84 6.61 -16.93
CA ARG A 444 -15.20 6.91 -18.22
C ARG A 444 -13.71 7.17 -18.07
N SER A 445 -13.32 8.15 -17.25
CA SER A 445 -11.91 8.52 -17.06
C SER A 445 -11.08 7.42 -16.40
N GLY A 446 -11.69 6.59 -15.54
CA GLY A 446 -11.04 5.39 -15.02
C GLY A 446 -10.73 4.36 -16.10
N LEU A 447 -11.66 4.14 -17.04
CA LEU A 447 -11.46 3.21 -18.15
C LEU A 447 -10.46 3.76 -19.19
N GLU A 448 -10.56 5.04 -19.52
CA GLU A 448 -9.62 5.75 -20.39
C GLU A 448 -8.18 5.67 -19.85
N GLU A 449 -7.98 5.94 -18.56
CA GLU A 449 -6.66 5.87 -17.91
C GLU A 449 -6.11 4.44 -17.86
N MET A 450 -6.95 3.41 -17.61
CA MET A 450 -6.52 2.02 -17.67
C MET A 450 -6.13 1.55 -19.08
N ILE A 451 -6.80 2.05 -20.13
CA ILE A 451 -6.40 1.79 -21.51
C ILE A 451 -5.08 2.54 -21.83
N ARG A 452 -4.97 3.81 -21.43
CA ARG A 452 -3.77 4.64 -21.63
C ARG A 452 -2.52 4.08 -20.94
N LEU A 453 -2.69 3.47 -19.77
CA LEU A 453 -1.63 2.79 -19.02
C LEU A 453 -1.43 1.32 -19.44
N GLY A 454 -2.16 0.82 -20.44
CA GLY A 454 -1.94 -0.51 -21.03
C GLY A 454 -2.45 -1.69 -20.21
N VAL A 455 -3.25 -1.46 -19.16
CA VAL A 455 -3.90 -2.52 -18.34
C VAL A 455 -4.72 -3.46 -19.25
N VAL A 456 -5.37 -2.88 -20.27
CA VAL A 456 -5.89 -3.61 -21.44
C VAL A 456 -5.59 -2.82 -22.71
N LYS A 457 -5.25 -3.50 -23.81
CA LYS A 457 -4.97 -2.84 -25.10
C LYS A 457 -6.21 -2.18 -25.73
N SER A 458 -7.39 -2.74 -25.49
CA SER A 458 -8.68 -2.24 -25.97
C SER A 458 -9.83 -2.98 -25.29
N ILE A 459 -11.00 -2.33 -25.22
CA ILE A 459 -12.28 -2.94 -24.82
C ILE A 459 -13.06 -3.57 -25.99
N ALA A 460 -12.57 -3.49 -27.23
CA ALA A 460 -13.23 -4.09 -28.40
C ALA A 460 -13.60 -5.60 -28.22
N PRO A 461 -12.78 -6.46 -27.58
CA PRO A 461 -13.17 -7.85 -27.31
C PRO A 461 -14.43 -7.99 -26.45
N LEU A 462 -14.69 -7.06 -25.53
CA LEU A 462 -15.92 -7.03 -24.73
C LEU A 462 -17.14 -6.67 -25.60
N PHE A 463 -17.01 -5.69 -26.50
CA PHE A 463 -18.10 -5.36 -27.43
C PHE A 463 -18.41 -6.50 -28.39
N GLU A 464 -17.39 -7.17 -28.93
CA GLU A 464 -17.57 -8.37 -29.77
C GLU A 464 -18.25 -9.50 -29.00
N PHE A 465 -17.82 -9.77 -27.77
CA PHE A 465 -18.44 -10.76 -26.89
C PHE A 465 -19.92 -10.45 -26.62
N LEU A 466 -20.25 -9.22 -26.24
CA LEU A 466 -21.64 -8.82 -25.97
C LEU A 466 -22.52 -8.86 -27.23
N HIS A 467 -21.94 -8.63 -28.41
CA HIS A 467 -22.63 -8.74 -29.69
C HIS A 467 -22.87 -10.21 -30.10
N ARG A 468 -21.81 -11.04 -30.10
CA ARG A 468 -21.88 -12.48 -30.43
C ARG A 468 -22.85 -13.24 -29.52
N SER A 469 -22.88 -12.91 -28.23
CA SER A 469 -23.81 -13.51 -27.27
C SER A 469 -25.23 -12.92 -27.29
N SER A 470 -25.59 -12.14 -28.31
CA SER A 470 -26.92 -11.53 -28.51
C SER A 470 -27.42 -10.61 -27.37
N SER A 471 -26.55 -10.20 -26.44
CA SER A 471 -26.85 -9.30 -25.32
C SER A 471 -26.89 -7.82 -25.76
N LEU A 472 -27.69 -7.52 -26.78
CA LEU A 472 -27.67 -6.24 -27.49
C LEU A 472 -28.09 -5.05 -26.61
N ASP A 473 -28.99 -5.25 -25.65
CA ASP A 473 -29.38 -4.17 -24.72
C ASP A 473 -28.28 -3.85 -23.71
N LEU A 474 -27.49 -4.85 -23.30
CA LEU A 474 -26.33 -4.67 -22.44
C LEU A 474 -25.20 -3.96 -23.21
N LEU A 475 -24.99 -4.34 -24.48
CA LEU A 475 -24.07 -3.66 -25.40
C LEU A 475 -24.46 -2.19 -25.64
N ARG A 476 -25.75 -1.90 -25.89
CA ARG A 476 -26.27 -0.53 -26.07
C ARG A 476 -26.06 0.30 -24.80
N SER A 477 -26.45 -0.24 -23.65
CA SER A 477 -26.31 0.44 -22.35
C SER A 477 -24.84 0.70 -22.00
N LEU A 478 -23.91 -0.19 -22.37
CA LEU A 478 -22.48 0.04 -22.22
C LEU A 478 -21.96 1.15 -23.13
N ARG A 479 -22.43 1.25 -24.38
CA ARG A 479 -22.04 2.35 -25.29
C ARG A 479 -22.53 3.71 -24.79
N VAL A 480 -23.78 3.81 -24.34
CA VAL A 480 -24.33 5.01 -23.68
C VAL A 480 -23.48 5.40 -22.46
N LEU A 481 -23.19 4.44 -21.57
CA LEU A 481 -22.36 4.66 -20.38
C LEU A 481 -20.98 5.21 -20.76
N LEU A 482 -20.35 4.67 -21.81
CA LEU A 482 -19.02 5.10 -22.27
C LEU A 482 -19.03 6.30 -23.24
N GLY A 483 -20.20 6.84 -23.60
CA GLY A 483 -20.31 7.99 -24.50
C GLY A 483 -20.06 7.68 -25.99
N LEU A 484 -20.12 6.40 -26.37
CA LEU A 484 -19.78 5.88 -27.70
C LEU A 484 -21.01 5.77 -28.61
N GLU A 485 -21.90 6.76 -28.55
CA GLU A 485 -23.14 6.77 -29.34
C GLU A 485 -22.91 7.16 -30.80
N PRO A 486 -23.56 6.50 -31.77
CA PRO A 486 -23.55 6.92 -33.17
C PRO A 486 -24.44 8.16 -33.35
N ASN A 487 -23.98 9.13 -34.13
CA ASN A 487 -24.74 10.34 -34.50
C ASN A 487 -26.09 9.97 -35.15
N THR A 488 -27.17 9.98 -34.35
CA THR A 488 -28.51 9.63 -34.82
C THR A 488 -29.27 10.89 -35.25
N THR A 489 -28.68 11.63 -36.19
CA THR A 489 -29.32 12.74 -36.91
C THR A 489 -29.74 12.32 -38.31
N LEU A 490 -30.33 11.11 -38.42
CA LEU A 490 -31.18 10.79 -39.57
C LEU A 490 -32.47 11.59 -39.46
N THR A 491 -32.46 12.78 -40.06
CA THR A 491 -33.68 13.59 -40.28
C THR A 491 -34.74 12.74 -40.96
N SER A 492 -35.91 12.62 -40.32
CA SER A 492 -37.09 12.04 -40.95
C SER A 492 -37.55 12.96 -42.08
N ILE A 493 -37.10 12.68 -43.30
CA ILE A 493 -37.69 13.25 -44.50
C ILE A 493 -39.00 12.51 -44.72
N ALA A 494 -40.08 13.05 -44.17
CA ALA A 494 -41.43 12.59 -44.43
C ALA A 494 -41.77 12.88 -45.90
N VAL A 495 -41.70 11.85 -46.75
CA VAL A 495 -42.17 11.94 -48.14
C VAL A 495 -43.71 11.93 -48.13
N PRO A 496 -44.38 12.97 -48.65
CA PRO A 496 -45.84 12.97 -48.76
C PRO A 496 -46.29 11.97 -49.84
N PRO A 497 -47.47 11.35 -49.70
CA PRO A 497 -48.00 10.45 -50.72
C PRO A 497 -48.38 11.23 -51.99
N VAL A 498 -47.93 10.74 -53.14
CA VAL A 498 -48.37 11.17 -54.47
C VAL A 498 -48.83 9.93 -55.25
N GLU A 499 -49.83 10.09 -56.09
CA GLU A 499 -50.69 9.00 -56.56
C GLU A 499 -50.10 8.18 -57.72
N ASN A 500 -50.63 6.97 -57.92
CA ASN A 500 -50.37 6.11 -59.09
C ASN A 500 -50.72 6.85 -60.40
N PRO A 501 -50.01 6.55 -61.51
CA PRO A 501 -50.66 5.61 -62.44
C PRO A 501 -49.74 4.61 -63.17
N SER A 502 -50.37 3.50 -63.59
CA SER A 502 -50.03 2.62 -64.72
C SER A 502 -48.70 1.85 -64.78
N ARG A 503 -48.83 0.53 -64.62
CA ARG A 503 -47.98 -0.54 -65.21
C ARG A 503 -48.00 -0.43 -66.76
N PRO A 504 -46.98 -0.93 -67.50
CA PRO A 504 -47.01 -2.35 -67.87
C PRO A 504 -45.65 -3.09 -67.83
N THR A 505 -45.75 -4.41 -67.80
CA THR A 505 -44.71 -5.44 -68.02
C THR A 505 -45.23 -6.37 -69.14
N PRO A 506 -44.46 -7.26 -69.84
CA PRO A 506 -43.06 -7.70 -69.61
C PRO A 506 -42.21 -7.91 -70.91
N GLU A 507 -41.10 -8.67 -70.77
CA GLU A 507 -40.59 -9.72 -71.69
C GLU A 507 -39.46 -9.52 -72.74
N LYS A 508 -38.57 -10.53 -72.73
CA LYS A 508 -37.78 -11.18 -73.82
C LYS A 508 -36.48 -10.57 -74.40
N TRP A 509 -35.47 -11.44 -74.39
CA TRP A 509 -34.26 -11.51 -75.24
C TRP A 509 -34.62 -12.30 -76.54
N PRO A 510 -33.74 -12.55 -77.56
CA PRO A 510 -32.30 -12.22 -77.70
C PRO A 510 -31.90 -11.69 -79.11
N GLY A 511 -30.59 -11.60 -79.41
CA GLY A 511 -30.07 -11.77 -80.78
C GLY A 511 -29.12 -10.68 -81.31
N PRO A 512 -28.05 -11.02 -82.07
CA PRO A 512 -27.11 -10.06 -82.66
C PRO A 512 -27.28 -9.85 -84.17
N GLY A 513 -26.78 -8.74 -84.71
CA GLY A 513 -26.62 -8.55 -86.17
C GLY A 513 -26.35 -7.11 -86.62
N ASP A 514 -25.12 -6.88 -87.09
CA ASP A 514 -24.64 -5.93 -88.11
C ASP A 514 -24.88 -4.39 -88.04
N THR A 515 -23.75 -3.73 -88.28
CA THR A 515 -23.41 -2.29 -88.42
C THR A 515 -23.65 -1.84 -89.90
N PRO A 516 -23.44 -0.56 -90.38
CA PRO A 516 -22.33 0.33 -89.99
C PRO A 516 -22.42 1.88 -90.16
N VAL A 517 -21.31 2.53 -89.72
CA VAL A 517 -20.86 3.95 -89.88
C VAL A 517 -21.82 5.02 -89.31
N VAL A 518 -21.46 5.84 -88.32
CA VAL A 518 -20.49 6.97 -88.31
C VAL A 518 -20.25 7.38 -86.83
N SER A 519 -19.10 7.86 -86.32
CA SER A 519 -17.67 7.95 -86.74
C SER A 519 -16.82 8.41 -85.50
N THR A 520 -15.53 8.74 -85.68
CA THR A 520 -14.64 9.46 -84.72
C THR A 520 -14.55 8.85 -83.30
N ASN A 521 -13.75 7.81 -83.05
CA ASN A 521 -12.27 7.81 -82.99
C ASN A 521 -11.66 9.06 -82.31
N PHE A 522 -10.71 8.96 -81.36
CA PHE A 522 -10.09 7.77 -80.74
C PHE A 522 -9.43 8.10 -79.38
N SER A 523 -9.17 7.06 -78.58
CA SER A 523 -8.24 7.03 -77.44
C SER A 523 -6.77 6.83 -77.94
N SER A 524 -5.71 6.43 -77.22
CA SER A 524 -5.52 5.86 -75.87
C SER A 524 -4.01 5.79 -75.53
N VAL A 525 -3.68 5.75 -74.22
CA VAL A 525 -2.62 4.92 -73.56
C VAL A 525 -1.22 4.77 -74.19
N ALA A 526 -0.19 5.11 -73.41
CA ALA A 526 1.06 4.34 -73.32
C ALA A 526 1.77 4.56 -71.96
N ASN A 527 2.43 3.52 -71.43
CA ASN A 527 3.24 3.59 -70.20
C ASN A 527 4.73 3.78 -70.52
N THR A 528 5.49 4.54 -69.72
CA THR A 528 6.82 4.10 -69.26
C THR A 528 7.30 4.87 -68.01
N THR A 529 8.38 4.37 -67.40
CA THR A 529 9.02 4.83 -66.16
C THR A 529 10.02 5.98 -66.36
N VAL A 530 10.35 6.74 -65.30
CA VAL A 530 11.72 7.11 -64.82
C VAL A 530 11.77 8.37 -63.91
N VAL A 531 12.36 8.20 -62.71
CA VAL A 531 13.14 9.17 -61.88
C VAL A 531 12.61 10.60 -61.55
N SER A 532 12.12 10.74 -60.31
CA SER A 532 12.66 11.59 -59.20
C SER A 532 12.68 13.14 -59.19
N ARG A 533 12.36 13.66 -57.99
CA ARG A 533 12.96 14.78 -57.22
C ARG A 533 12.38 16.22 -57.25
N ASN A 534 12.44 16.80 -56.03
CA ASN A 534 12.49 18.23 -55.64
C ASN A 534 11.28 19.17 -55.84
N GLN A 535 10.79 19.72 -54.72
CA GLN A 535 10.56 21.16 -54.56
C GLN A 535 10.59 21.56 -53.06
N THR A 536 10.82 22.84 -52.76
CA THR A 536 11.21 23.33 -51.43
C THR A 536 10.61 24.69 -51.05
N THR A 537 10.38 24.87 -49.73
CA THR A 537 10.53 26.11 -48.92
C THR A 537 9.63 27.35 -49.08
N THR A 538 9.12 27.83 -47.91
CA THR A 538 8.96 29.25 -47.45
C THR A 538 7.87 30.17 -48.07
N SER A 539 7.34 31.24 -47.42
CA SER A 539 7.18 31.69 -46.00
C SER A 539 6.33 32.99 -45.93
N LEU A 540 6.20 33.62 -44.73
CA LEU A 540 5.62 34.95 -44.33
C LEU A 540 4.31 34.83 -43.50
N THR A 541 4.09 35.36 -42.28
CA THR A 541 4.76 36.28 -41.32
C THR A 541 4.30 37.76 -41.33
N VAL A 542 3.62 38.20 -40.24
CA VAL A 542 3.46 39.60 -39.75
C VAL A 542 3.37 39.58 -38.20
N THR A 543 3.77 40.64 -37.49
CA THR A 543 3.98 40.69 -36.02
C THR A 543 3.62 42.05 -35.37
N ARG A 544 3.39 42.05 -34.03
CA ARG A 544 3.59 43.11 -32.96
C ARG A 544 2.65 42.84 -31.77
N SER A 545 2.96 42.90 -30.45
CA SER A 545 4.06 43.38 -29.56
C SER A 545 3.91 44.78 -28.92
N LEU A 546 3.88 44.83 -27.56
CA LEU A 546 4.78 45.60 -26.64
C LEU A 546 4.24 45.84 -25.19
N SER A 547 4.91 45.20 -24.21
CA SER A 547 5.47 45.77 -22.95
C SER A 547 4.61 46.30 -21.75
N PRO A 548 5.17 46.41 -20.51
CA PRO A 548 4.41 46.40 -19.25
C PRO A 548 4.66 47.59 -18.27
N VAL A 549 4.01 47.57 -17.08
CA VAL A 549 4.23 48.48 -15.92
C VAL A 549 4.14 47.70 -14.58
N THR A 550 4.79 48.17 -13.51
CA THR A 550 4.98 47.45 -12.22
C THR A 550 4.69 48.33 -11.01
N LEU A 551 4.05 47.78 -9.94
CA LEU A 551 4.07 48.15 -8.50
C LEU A 551 3.18 47.12 -7.75
N MET A 552 3.68 46.28 -6.82
CA MET A 552 3.80 46.50 -5.35
C MET A 552 2.45 46.90 -4.71
N THR A 553 1.83 46.18 -3.75
CA THR A 553 2.37 45.34 -2.65
C THR A 553 1.40 44.26 -2.10
N ASP A 554 1.97 43.26 -1.41
CA ASP A 554 1.46 42.51 -0.22
C ASP A 554 0.56 41.24 -0.34
N SER A 555 0.75 40.33 0.62
CA SER A 555 0.06 39.03 0.91
C SER A 555 0.21 37.84 -0.07
N GLY A 556 0.43 36.62 0.48
CA GLY A 556 0.47 35.30 -0.22
C GLY A 556 -0.81 34.45 -0.01
N PRO A 557 -0.85 33.10 -0.19
CA PRO A 557 0.25 32.10 -0.25
C PRO A 557 0.40 31.48 -1.67
N PRO A 558 0.14 30.19 -2.08
CA PRO A 558 -0.29 28.90 -1.43
C PRO A 558 0.78 27.76 -1.54
N THR A 559 0.40 26.47 -1.44
CA THR A 559 1.29 25.27 -1.46
C THR A 559 0.79 24.10 -2.35
N ASP A 560 1.71 23.27 -2.85
CA ASP A 560 1.47 22.15 -3.80
C ASP A 560 0.81 20.89 -3.15
N PRO A 561 -0.24 20.27 -3.77
CA PRO A 561 -1.00 19.19 -3.14
C PRO A 561 -0.29 17.84 -2.92
N ARG A 562 0.91 17.60 -3.50
CA ARG A 562 1.50 16.23 -3.54
C ARG A 562 2.38 15.87 -2.34
N LEU A 563 2.58 16.76 -1.36
CA LEU A 563 3.49 16.57 -0.22
C LEU A 563 2.91 15.77 0.98
N THR A 564 1.63 15.41 0.97
CA THR A 564 0.93 14.82 2.13
C THR A 564 1.29 13.36 2.45
N ARG A 565 2.11 12.69 1.63
CA ARG A 565 2.41 11.25 1.78
C ARG A 565 3.32 10.87 2.97
N GLY A 566 3.95 11.83 3.64
CA GLY A 566 4.76 11.62 4.85
C GLY A 566 4.15 12.14 6.16
N HIS A 567 3.28 13.14 6.10
CA HIS A 567 2.80 13.86 7.30
C HIS A 567 1.74 13.10 8.11
N ALA A 568 0.99 12.19 7.49
CA ALA A 568 -0.08 11.44 8.17
C ALA A 568 0.42 10.50 9.29
N ALA A 569 1.67 10.00 9.22
CA ALA A 569 2.25 9.18 10.27
C ALA A 569 2.73 10.02 11.47
N ILE A 570 3.25 11.22 11.21
CA ILE A 570 3.76 12.15 12.22
C ILE A 570 2.58 12.81 12.97
N LEU A 571 1.49 13.13 12.28
CA LEU A 571 0.25 13.65 12.86
C LEU A 571 -0.61 12.59 13.57
N ALA A 572 -0.21 11.32 13.55
CA ALA A 572 -0.91 10.20 14.20
C ALA A 572 -0.17 9.63 15.43
N GLY A 573 0.91 10.27 15.89
CA GLY A 573 1.60 9.97 17.17
C GLY A 573 2.32 8.63 17.27
N ALA A 574 2.27 7.78 16.22
CA ALA A 574 2.69 6.38 16.29
C ALA A 574 4.22 6.12 16.25
N VAL A 575 5.05 7.17 16.27
CA VAL A 575 6.52 7.09 16.32
C VAL A 575 7.04 8.26 17.18
N PRO A 576 7.88 8.03 18.21
CA PRO A 576 8.47 9.11 18.98
C PRO A 576 9.52 9.88 18.16
N PRO A 577 9.72 11.19 18.40
CA PRO A 577 10.80 11.94 17.76
C PRO A 577 12.16 11.47 18.31
N ASN A 578 13.04 10.97 17.44
CA ASN A 578 14.40 10.62 17.82
C ASN A 578 15.17 11.89 18.24
N LEU A 579 15.48 12.02 19.53
CA LEU A 579 16.59 12.87 19.96
C LEU A 579 17.91 12.16 19.65
N ASN A 580 18.90 12.91 19.19
CA ASN A 580 20.26 12.41 19.03
C ASN A 580 20.89 12.14 20.40
N SER A 581 21.38 10.91 20.63
CA SER A 581 22.23 10.57 21.77
C SER A 581 23.57 10.02 21.27
N THR A 582 24.63 10.83 21.40
CA THR A 582 26.01 10.43 21.13
C THR A 582 26.55 9.48 22.18
N LEU A 583 27.36 8.49 21.78
CA LEU A 583 28.26 7.75 22.65
C LEU A 583 29.73 8.11 22.33
N THR A 584 30.60 8.01 23.33
CA THR A 584 31.96 8.59 23.32
C THR A 584 32.97 7.69 24.01
N GLU A 585 34.20 7.58 23.49
CA GLU A 585 35.38 7.20 24.29
C GLU A 585 36.66 7.93 23.81
N ASN A 586 37.40 8.50 24.79
CA ASN A 586 38.87 8.52 25.02
C ASN A 586 39.84 8.46 23.80
N LEU A 587 40.98 9.18 23.68
CA LEU A 587 41.81 10.11 24.50
C LEU A 587 42.85 10.78 23.50
N PRO A 588 43.82 11.69 23.83
CA PRO A 588 44.11 12.53 25.00
C PRO A 588 44.31 14.06 24.68
N LYS A 589 44.92 14.83 25.60
CA LYS A 589 45.08 16.31 25.60
C LYS A 589 46.28 16.83 24.75
N PRO A 590 46.28 18.12 24.31
CA PRO A 590 46.99 19.19 25.08
C PRO A 590 46.25 20.57 25.09
N VAL A 591 46.02 21.27 26.22
CA VAL A 591 46.88 22.27 26.95
C VAL A 591 46.53 23.77 26.66
N LEU A 592 46.71 24.65 27.67
CA LEU A 592 46.64 26.14 27.72
C LEU A 592 45.28 26.88 27.86
N THR A 593 45.09 27.48 29.05
CA THR A 593 44.58 28.87 29.37
C THR A 593 43.24 29.40 28.82
N THR A 594 42.43 30.21 29.54
CA THR A 594 42.64 30.99 30.80
C THR A 594 41.34 31.20 31.60
N SER A 595 41.43 31.89 32.74
CA SER A 595 40.39 32.46 33.65
C SER A 595 39.28 33.27 32.91
N GLU A 596 38.12 33.66 33.49
CA GLU A 596 37.84 34.21 34.83
C GLU A 596 36.37 34.10 35.34
N ILE A 597 36.21 34.06 36.68
CA ILE A 597 35.22 34.77 37.56
C ILE A 597 33.70 34.43 37.51
N ILE A 598 33.08 34.51 38.71
CA ILE A 598 31.65 34.33 39.03
C ILE A 598 31.10 35.66 39.58
N PRO A 599 29.82 36.03 39.34
CA PRO A 599 28.95 36.30 40.49
C PRO A 599 27.53 35.69 40.38
N SER A 600 27.02 35.28 41.54
CA SER A 600 25.66 34.81 41.80
C SER A 600 24.60 35.93 41.75
N LEU A 601 23.31 35.56 41.69
CA LEU A 601 22.24 36.32 42.38
C LEU A 601 20.96 35.51 42.63
N GLN A 602 20.58 35.47 43.92
CA GLN A 602 19.32 35.05 44.55
C GLN A 602 19.35 35.66 45.98
N PRO A 603 18.27 35.65 46.80
CA PRO A 603 16.85 35.32 46.55
C PRO A 603 15.90 36.45 47.06
N SER A 604 14.58 36.20 47.13
CA SER A 604 13.72 36.80 48.15
C SER A 604 12.41 36.04 48.36
N ILE A 605 11.99 35.90 49.63
CA ILE A 605 10.72 35.29 50.09
C ILE A 605 10.10 36.26 51.13
N PRO A 606 8.76 36.35 51.25
CA PRO A 606 8.14 36.50 52.58
C PRO A 606 7.21 35.32 52.94
N ASN A 607 6.94 35.14 54.23
CA ASN A 607 6.48 33.87 54.81
C ASN A 607 5.44 34.09 55.95
N THR A 608 5.02 33.02 56.64
CA THR A 608 4.21 32.96 57.90
C THR A 608 2.66 33.06 57.77
N LEU A 609 1.82 32.47 58.64
CA LEU A 609 1.95 31.98 60.04
C LEU A 609 1.22 30.62 60.33
N GLN A 610 1.81 29.79 61.22
CA GLN A 610 1.28 29.03 62.41
C GLN A 610 -0.10 28.27 62.42
N GLN A 611 -0.45 27.38 63.39
CA GLN A 611 0.19 26.17 64.00
C GLN A 611 -0.74 25.49 65.06
N ASN A 612 -1.26 24.25 64.81
CA ASN A 612 -1.72 23.18 65.77
C ASN A 612 -2.74 23.51 66.93
N PRO A 613 -3.26 22.55 67.77
CA PRO A 613 -3.27 21.06 67.76
C PRO A 613 -4.67 20.35 67.95
N LEU A 614 -4.61 19.00 68.04
CA LEU A 614 -5.58 17.92 68.43
C LEU A 614 -6.43 18.14 69.73
N PRO A 615 -7.52 17.34 70.08
CA PRO A 615 -7.50 15.85 70.17
C PRO A 615 -8.79 14.96 70.12
N LEU A 616 -8.54 13.63 70.00
CA LEU A 616 -9.19 12.42 70.61
C LEU A 616 -10.72 12.13 70.61
N THR A 617 -11.08 10.88 70.21
CA THR A 617 -11.96 9.84 70.88
C THR A 617 -12.27 8.76 69.83
N ILE A 618 -11.65 7.56 69.77
CA ILE A 618 -11.73 6.35 70.63
C ILE A 618 -13.12 5.70 70.74
N SER A 619 -13.28 4.56 70.04
CA SER A 619 -14.13 3.43 70.48
C SER A 619 -13.65 2.14 69.79
N GLN A 620 -13.24 1.13 70.55
CA GLN A 620 -12.88 -0.22 70.07
C GLN A 620 -13.96 -1.23 70.47
N ASP A 621 -14.12 -2.28 69.67
CA ASP A 621 -14.03 -3.72 70.03
C ASP A 621 -14.34 -4.55 68.75
N ASP A 622 -13.51 -5.51 68.31
CA ASP A 622 -13.32 -6.89 68.81
C ASP A 622 -14.57 -7.80 68.68
N SER A 623 -14.51 -9.06 68.17
CA SER A 623 -13.34 -9.89 67.80
C SER A 623 -13.65 -11.11 66.87
N LYS A 624 -12.61 -11.55 66.13
CA LYS A 624 -12.14 -12.94 65.82
C LYS A 624 -13.11 -14.12 65.47
N THR A 625 -12.90 -14.70 64.26
CA THR A 625 -12.78 -16.17 63.90
C THR A 625 -13.93 -17.19 64.16
N SER A 626 -14.13 -18.32 63.44
CA SER A 626 -13.62 -18.89 62.15
C SER A 626 -14.36 -20.23 61.81
N ILE A 627 -13.85 -21.00 60.82
CA ILE A 627 -14.08 -22.45 60.51
C ILE A 627 -15.18 -22.85 59.48
N ILE A 628 -14.90 -23.96 58.75
CA ILE A 628 -15.63 -24.57 57.61
C ILE A 628 -15.72 -26.09 57.86
N PRO A 629 -16.83 -26.79 57.52
CA PRO A 629 -16.80 -27.77 56.40
C PRO A 629 -18.20 -27.96 55.72
N ALA A 630 -18.47 -28.91 54.80
CA ALA A 630 -17.84 -29.29 53.51
C ALA A 630 -18.69 -30.41 52.82
N ARG A 631 -18.62 -30.53 51.48
CA ARG A 631 -18.92 -31.72 50.62
C ARG A 631 -20.36 -32.25 50.34
N ASN A 632 -20.66 -32.28 49.02
CA ASN A 632 -20.99 -33.47 48.18
C ASN A 632 -22.43 -33.86 47.72
N THR A 633 -22.47 -34.21 46.41
CA THR A 633 -23.23 -35.26 45.68
C THR A 633 -24.69 -35.08 45.17
N LEU A 634 -24.83 -35.41 43.87
CA LEU A 634 -26.03 -35.73 43.04
C LEU A 634 -26.48 -37.21 43.27
N PRO A 635 -27.57 -37.80 42.67
CA PRO A 635 -28.20 -37.46 41.35
C PRO A 635 -29.74 -37.67 41.12
N THR A 636 -30.17 -37.35 39.88
CA THR A 636 -31.25 -37.94 39.03
C THR A 636 -32.75 -37.55 39.11
N LEU A 637 -33.36 -37.62 37.91
CA LEU A 637 -34.78 -37.45 37.47
C LEU A 637 -35.56 -38.81 37.53
N PRO A 638 -36.83 -39.00 37.03
CA PRO A 638 -37.76 -38.12 36.26
C PRO A 638 -39.28 -38.12 36.64
N SER A 639 -40.11 -37.24 36.03
CA SER A 639 -41.36 -37.60 35.28
C SER A 639 -42.30 -36.40 34.94
N LEU A 640 -43.25 -36.65 34.02
CA LEU A 640 -44.39 -35.84 33.49
C LEU A 640 -45.65 -36.77 33.51
N PRO A 641 -46.93 -36.38 33.21
CA PRO A 641 -47.42 -35.25 32.39
C PRO A 641 -48.80 -34.58 32.74
N ARG A 642 -49.21 -33.58 31.92
CA ARG A 642 -50.58 -33.21 31.41
C ARG A 642 -51.82 -33.05 32.34
N SER A 643 -52.56 -31.94 32.14
CA SER A 643 -53.95 -31.92 31.57
C SER A 643 -54.46 -30.46 31.36
N SER A 644 -55.62 -30.25 30.71
CA SER A 644 -56.02 -28.97 30.07
C SER A 644 -57.53 -28.65 30.12
N GLN A 645 -57.90 -27.36 30.10
CA GLN A 645 -59.16 -26.72 29.63
C GLN A 645 -58.91 -25.18 29.60
N GLN A 646 -59.24 -24.35 28.58
CA GLN A 646 -60.54 -24.01 27.94
C GLN A 646 -61.53 -23.31 28.90
N LEU A 647 -62.24 -22.22 28.56
CA LEU A 647 -62.47 -21.53 27.27
C LEU A 647 -63.03 -20.09 27.49
N THR A 648 -62.69 -19.07 26.67
CA THR A 648 -63.62 -18.01 26.17
C THR A 648 -62.95 -17.05 25.14
N GLU A 649 -63.77 -16.31 24.39
CA GLU A 649 -63.52 -15.56 23.14
C GLU A 649 -64.10 -14.11 23.23
N VAL A 650 -63.92 -13.09 22.36
CA VAL A 650 -63.03 -12.74 21.21
C VAL A 650 -63.29 -11.24 20.83
N GLN A 651 -62.27 -10.50 20.33
CA GLN A 651 -62.31 -9.42 19.30
C GLN A 651 -60.93 -8.69 19.32
N ILE A 652 -59.95 -8.94 18.44
CA ILE A 652 -59.83 -8.78 16.96
C ILE A 652 -59.63 -7.32 16.51
N THR A 653 -58.39 -7.00 16.12
CA THR A 653 -57.93 -6.41 14.82
C THR A 653 -56.40 -6.27 14.87
N ASP A 654 -55.61 -6.57 13.83
CA ASP A 654 -55.79 -7.53 12.73
C ASP A 654 -54.38 -7.80 12.17
N ASP A 655 -53.97 -9.08 12.05
CA ASP A 655 -52.54 -9.43 11.93
C ASP A 655 -52.34 -10.55 10.90
N LEU A 656 -51.61 -10.27 9.80
CA LEU A 656 -51.39 -11.20 8.69
C LEU A 656 -50.04 -10.97 7.99
N ASP A 657 -49.14 -11.94 8.09
CA ASP A 657 -48.29 -12.36 6.96
C ASP A 657 -47.75 -13.79 7.19
N ILE A 658 -48.33 -14.77 6.51
CA ILE A 658 -47.90 -16.18 6.48
C ILE A 658 -48.03 -16.67 5.04
N MET A 659 -47.01 -17.35 4.51
CA MET A 659 -47.25 -18.34 3.44
C MET A 659 -46.18 -19.43 3.39
N GLU A 660 -46.63 -20.66 3.13
CA GLU A 660 -45.81 -21.88 3.04
C GLU A 660 -45.35 -22.17 1.60
N ILE A 661 -44.54 -23.21 1.44
CA ILE A 661 -44.09 -23.72 0.13
C ILE A 661 -44.89 -24.96 -0.25
N ASN A 662 -45.36 -25.06 -1.50
CA ASN A 662 -45.73 -26.31 -2.14
C ASN A 662 -45.49 -26.29 -3.66
N ILE A 663 -45.46 -27.47 -4.29
CA ILE A 663 -44.86 -27.71 -5.62
C ILE A 663 -45.91 -28.24 -6.63
N LEU A 664 -46.07 -27.59 -7.80
CA LEU A 664 -46.15 -28.26 -9.12
C LEU A 664 -45.98 -27.29 -10.32
N GLU A 665 -46.08 -27.82 -11.54
CA GLU A 665 -45.45 -27.33 -12.79
C GLU A 665 -46.19 -26.25 -13.63
N ASN A 666 -45.47 -25.80 -14.67
CA ASN A 666 -45.93 -25.38 -16.01
C ASN A 666 -46.16 -23.88 -16.36
N LYS A 667 -45.12 -23.32 -17.01
CA LYS A 667 -45.09 -22.24 -18.02
C LYS A 667 -45.41 -20.78 -17.58
N PRO A 668 -44.94 -19.76 -18.34
CA PRO A 668 -44.38 -18.57 -17.69
C PRO A 668 -45.00 -17.21 -18.07
N ALA A 669 -45.21 -16.36 -17.06
CA ALA A 669 -45.12 -14.90 -17.17
C ALA A 669 -44.93 -14.23 -15.79
N LEU A 670 -44.14 -13.15 -15.73
CA LEU A 670 -44.21 -12.05 -14.76
C LEU A 670 -44.30 -12.40 -13.24
N THR A 671 -43.21 -12.92 -12.66
CA THR A 671 -43.02 -12.94 -11.20
C THR A 671 -42.27 -11.70 -10.69
N ARG A 672 -42.89 -10.98 -9.74
CA ARG A 672 -42.22 -9.93 -8.93
C ARG A 672 -41.17 -10.60 -8.02
N THR A 673 -39.89 -10.28 -8.21
CA THR A 673 -38.82 -10.75 -7.31
C THR A 673 -38.65 -9.81 -6.11
N ALA A 674 -38.79 -10.36 -4.89
CA ALA A 674 -38.44 -9.66 -3.67
C ALA A 674 -36.93 -9.34 -3.66
N THR A 675 -36.60 -8.09 -3.93
CA THR A 675 -35.26 -7.68 -4.34
C THR A 675 -34.49 -7.07 -3.18
N TRP A 676 -33.59 -7.88 -2.58
CA TRP A 676 -32.49 -7.36 -1.74
C TRP A 676 -31.37 -6.74 -2.60
N SER A 677 -31.78 -5.90 -3.55
CA SER A 677 -30.93 -4.93 -4.22
C SER A 677 -30.90 -3.64 -3.38
N PRO A 678 -29.85 -2.81 -3.48
CA PRO A 678 -29.89 -1.49 -2.87
C PRO A 678 -31.04 -0.67 -3.50
N PRO A 679 -31.90 -0.01 -2.69
CA PRO A 679 -32.81 0.98 -3.22
C PRO A 679 -32.00 2.21 -3.67
N PRO A 680 -32.42 2.93 -4.73
CA PRO A 680 -31.81 4.20 -5.06
C PRO A 680 -32.06 5.22 -3.94
N ILE A 681 -31.11 6.14 -3.75
CA ILE A 681 -31.28 7.27 -2.84
C ILE A 681 -32.22 8.29 -3.51
N GLU A 682 -33.53 8.18 -3.26
CA GLU A 682 -34.51 9.13 -3.78
C GLU A 682 -34.45 10.47 -3.04
N SER A 683 -34.65 11.57 -3.77
CA SER A 683 -34.79 12.91 -3.21
C SER A 683 -35.75 13.73 -4.07
N ARG A 684 -36.82 14.26 -3.46
CA ARG A 684 -37.84 15.02 -4.19
C ARG A 684 -37.31 16.42 -4.56
N ARG A 685 -37.41 16.78 -5.83
CA ARG A 685 -36.98 18.08 -6.35
C ARG A 685 -37.82 19.22 -5.77
N VAL A 686 -37.15 20.31 -5.35
CA VAL A 686 -37.73 21.64 -5.20
C VAL A 686 -37.03 22.57 -6.19
N ILE A 687 -37.80 23.34 -6.95
CA ILE A 687 -37.28 24.24 -8.00
C ILE A 687 -37.21 25.66 -7.45
N LYS A 688 -36.08 26.35 -7.64
CA LYS A 688 -35.97 27.82 -7.64
C LYS A 688 -34.94 28.30 -8.67
N LYS A 689 -35.00 29.59 -9.02
CA LYS A 689 -34.35 30.18 -10.20
C LYS A 689 -33.00 30.85 -9.88
N SER A 690 -32.25 31.05 -10.96
CA SER A 690 -31.00 31.81 -11.11
C SER A 690 -31.02 33.25 -10.58
N VAL A 691 -29.82 33.73 -10.23
CA VAL A 691 -29.22 35.00 -10.74
C VAL A 691 -27.72 34.72 -10.97
N ASP A 692 -27.14 35.28 -12.03
CA ASP A 692 -25.73 35.11 -12.43
C ASP A 692 -24.79 36.09 -11.69
N HIS A 693 -23.50 35.74 -11.59
CA HIS A 693 -22.39 36.63 -11.98
C HIS A 693 -21.01 35.93 -12.00
N GLU A 694 -20.23 36.24 -13.04
CA GLU A 694 -18.78 36.05 -13.20
C GLU A 694 -18.17 37.42 -13.61
N PRO A 695 -16.85 37.61 -13.85
CA PRO A 695 -15.75 36.62 -13.96
C PRO A 695 -14.46 36.95 -13.16
N ASP A 696 -13.46 36.05 -13.27
CA ASP A 696 -12.09 36.32 -13.78
C ASP A 696 -10.92 35.54 -13.12
N THR A 697 -9.86 35.33 -13.90
CA THR A 697 -8.67 34.47 -13.68
C THR A 697 -7.41 35.23 -14.23
N PRO A 698 -6.17 34.69 -14.47
CA PRO A 698 -5.65 33.32 -14.32
C PRO A 698 -4.21 33.14 -13.77
N ASP A 699 -3.82 31.87 -13.63
CA ASP A 699 -2.42 31.38 -13.57
C ASP A 699 -1.60 31.70 -14.85
N SER A 700 -0.27 31.70 -14.74
CA SER A 700 0.63 31.43 -15.89
C SER A 700 1.29 30.05 -15.82
N LEU A 701 1.31 29.36 -16.97
CA LEU A 701 1.86 28.02 -17.16
C LEU A 701 3.39 27.96 -17.05
N GLU A 702 4.07 29.06 -17.37
CA GLU A 702 5.52 29.10 -17.63
C GLU A 702 6.34 28.86 -16.35
N PHE A 703 5.91 29.45 -15.23
CA PHE A 703 6.52 29.22 -13.91
C PHE A 703 6.32 27.77 -13.43
N LYS A 704 5.24 27.10 -13.83
CA LYS A 704 4.99 25.68 -13.52
C LYS A 704 5.95 24.77 -14.30
N ILE A 705 6.29 25.12 -15.55
CA ILE A 705 7.29 24.41 -16.36
C ILE A 705 8.69 24.53 -15.74
N ASP A 706 9.12 25.72 -15.34
CA ASP A 706 10.47 25.89 -14.80
C ASP A 706 10.60 25.35 -13.36
N SER A 707 9.54 25.44 -12.55
CA SER A 707 9.41 24.71 -11.28
C SER A 707 9.47 23.18 -11.47
N LEU A 708 8.92 22.65 -12.57
CA LEU A 708 9.03 21.23 -12.92
C LEU A 708 10.45 20.87 -13.36
N ARG A 709 11.15 21.70 -14.15
CA ARG A 709 12.57 21.44 -14.52
C ARG A 709 13.46 21.33 -13.29
N ARG A 710 13.39 22.31 -12.38
CA ARG A 710 14.20 22.31 -11.13
C ARG A 710 13.84 21.13 -10.23
N ARG A 711 12.55 20.76 -10.13
CA ARG A 711 12.12 19.55 -9.41
C ARG A 711 12.51 18.24 -10.09
N PHE A 712 12.64 18.20 -11.42
CA PHE A 712 13.11 17.03 -12.17
C PHE A 712 14.62 16.83 -12.01
N GLN A 713 15.39 17.93 -11.98
CA GLN A 713 16.81 17.91 -11.60
C GLN A 713 16.99 17.44 -10.15
N ASP A 714 16.22 17.97 -9.19
CA ASP A 714 16.23 17.46 -7.80
C ASP A 714 15.84 15.97 -7.71
N TYR A 715 14.92 15.50 -8.56
CA TYR A 715 14.59 14.06 -8.65
C TYR A 715 15.72 13.19 -9.22
N GLN A 716 16.52 13.72 -10.15
CA GLN A 716 17.74 13.05 -10.66
C GLN A 716 18.89 13.09 -9.63
N ILE A 717 18.92 14.10 -8.76
CA ILE A 717 19.89 14.22 -7.66
C ILE A 717 19.59 13.23 -6.54
N ARG A 718 18.30 13.03 -6.17
CA ARG A 718 17.88 12.14 -5.06
C ARG A 718 18.16 10.64 -5.22
N PHE A 719 18.77 10.20 -6.33
CA PHE A 719 19.32 8.83 -6.48
C PHE A 719 20.74 8.80 -7.07
N HIS A 720 21.52 9.87 -6.88
CA HIS A 720 22.98 9.75 -6.98
C HIS A 720 23.50 8.77 -5.92
N TYR A 721 24.32 7.79 -6.35
CA TYR A 721 25.09 6.98 -5.43
C TYR A 721 26.24 7.85 -4.94
N PHE A 722 26.29 8.19 -3.65
CA PHE A 722 27.31 9.07 -3.09
C PHE A 722 28.61 8.30 -2.90
N VAL A 723 29.34 8.12 -4.00
CA VAL A 723 30.74 7.65 -3.97
C VAL A 723 31.59 8.81 -3.46
N GLU A 724 32.01 8.73 -2.20
CA GLU A 724 32.87 9.71 -1.53
C GLU A 724 34.14 9.95 -2.35
N SER A 725 34.46 11.21 -2.63
CA SER A 725 35.65 11.58 -3.39
C SER A 725 36.91 11.43 -2.54
N VAL A 726 37.84 10.58 -2.96
CA VAL A 726 39.11 10.35 -2.25
C VAL A 726 40.24 11.25 -2.77
N ASP A 727 41.18 11.65 -1.90
CA ASP A 727 42.44 12.26 -2.37
C ASP A 727 43.35 11.17 -2.96
N VAL A 728 43.21 10.99 -4.26
CA VAL A 728 44.06 10.13 -5.10
C VAL A 728 45.56 10.34 -4.83
N ASN A 729 46.02 11.58 -4.57
CA ASN A 729 47.44 11.86 -4.35
C ASN A 729 47.90 11.48 -2.94
N SER A 730 47.00 11.44 -1.96
CA SER A 730 47.27 10.93 -0.61
C SER A 730 47.28 9.40 -0.59
N LEU A 731 46.32 8.75 -1.25
CA LEU A 731 46.25 7.29 -1.34
C LEU A 731 47.44 6.70 -2.11
N ILE A 732 47.82 7.29 -3.25
CA ILE A 732 48.99 6.82 -4.02
C ILE A 732 50.29 6.95 -3.22
N LYS A 733 50.43 7.96 -2.34
CA LYS A 733 51.62 8.08 -1.46
C LYS A 733 51.69 7.02 -0.35
N GLN A 734 50.60 6.29 -0.10
CA GLN A 734 50.52 5.16 0.84
C GLN A 734 50.68 3.81 0.14
N LEU A 735 51.00 3.83 -1.16
CA LEU A 735 51.29 2.65 -1.98
C LEU A 735 52.73 2.78 -2.49
N ASP A 736 53.38 1.64 -2.71
CA ASP A 736 54.75 1.58 -3.23
C ASP A 736 54.87 0.62 -4.43
N GLY A 737 56.09 0.48 -4.95
CA GLY A 737 56.40 -0.48 -6.01
C GLY A 737 55.75 -0.18 -7.38
N PRO A 738 55.48 -1.22 -8.21
CA PRO A 738 54.94 -1.08 -9.56
C PRO A 738 53.49 -0.57 -9.55
N ILE A 739 52.66 -0.96 -8.57
CA ILE A 739 51.26 -0.52 -8.49
C ILE A 739 51.20 1.00 -8.29
N ARG A 740 51.98 1.55 -7.36
CA ARG A 740 52.14 3.00 -7.20
C ARG A 740 52.51 3.66 -8.53
N THR A 741 53.52 3.13 -9.21
CA THR A 741 54.04 3.69 -10.47
C THR A 741 52.97 3.73 -11.56
N ALA A 742 52.20 2.64 -11.71
CA ALA A 742 51.09 2.57 -12.67
C ALA A 742 49.92 3.50 -12.28
N LEU A 743 49.58 3.62 -10.99
CA LEU A 743 48.58 4.58 -10.52
C LEU A 743 49.02 6.04 -10.71
N GLU A 744 50.31 6.34 -10.56
CA GLU A 744 50.85 7.68 -10.85
C GLU A 744 50.70 8.03 -12.34
N GLN A 745 51.03 7.10 -13.25
CA GLN A 745 50.84 7.24 -14.70
C GLN A 745 49.36 7.40 -15.07
N PHE A 746 48.50 6.48 -14.62
CA PHE A 746 47.06 6.48 -14.93
C PHE A 746 46.35 7.73 -14.41
N ARG A 747 46.72 8.19 -13.21
CA ARG A 747 46.28 9.48 -12.65
C ARG A 747 46.65 10.65 -13.55
N ASP A 748 47.88 10.70 -14.06
CA ASP A 748 48.35 11.88 -14.80
C ASP A 748 47.81 11.91 -16.24
N VAL A 749 47.57 10.75 -16.86
CA VAL A 749 46.75 10.63 -18.09
C VAL A 749 45.30 11.09 -17.81
N ALA A 750 44.66 10.61 -16.73
CA ALA A 750 43.32 11.04 -16.34
C ALA A 750 43.23 12.55 -16.00
N LYS A 751 44.29 13.17 -15.47
CA LYS A 751 44.39 14.63 -15.29
C LYS A 751 44.47 15.37 -16.63
N GLN A 752 45.33 14.91 -17.54
CA GLN A 752 45.49 15.50 -18.88
C GLN A 752 44.18 15.49 -19.68
N ILE A 753 43.33 14.50 -19.43
CA ILE A 753 42.02 14.30 -20.08
C ILE A 753 40.87 15.00 -19.31
N GLY A 754 41.12 15.48 -18.09
CA GLY A 754 40.15 16.23 -17.28
C GLY A 754 39.10 15.39 -16.54
N LEU A 755 39.38 14.09 -16.29
CA LEU A 755 38.42 13.17 -15.67
C LEU A 755 38.26 13.33 -14.15
N ILE A 756 39.24 13.92 -13.46
CA ILE A 756 39.27 13.97 -11.99
C ILE A 756 38.40 15.11 -11.45
N ARG A 757 37.44 14.78 -10.56
CA ARG A 757 36.44 15.70 -9.96
C ARG A 757 37.03 16.93 -9.27
N ASN A 758 38.29 16.86 -8.82
CA ASN A 758 38.98 17.92 -8.06
C ASN A 758 40.03 18.70 -8.88
N SER A 759 40.01 18.63 -10.22
CA SER A 759 40.83 19.51 -11.07
C SER A 759 40.18 20.89 -11.19
N SER A 760 40.95 21.96 -10.96
CA SER A 760 40.41 23.32 -10.79
C SER A 760 40.09 24.04 -12.12
N ILE A 761 39.06 23.56 -12.83
CA ILE A 761 38.31 24.32 -13.86
C ILE A 761 36.87 24.43 -13.36
N GLY A 762 36.55 25.54 -12.70
CA GLY A 762 35.30 25.69 -11.96
C GLY A 762 34.13 26.18 -12.81
N LEU A 763 32.93 25.68 -12.50
CA LEU A 763 31.65 26.28 -12.88
C LEU A 763 30.95 26.74 -11.59
N CYS A 764 31.23 27.97 -11.19
CA CYS A 764 30.76 28.55 -9.93
C CYS A 764 29.30 29.00 -10.02
N ALA A 765 28.52 28.73 -8.96
CA ALA A 765 27.31 29.49 -8.69
C ALA A 765 27.71 30.85 -8.08
N SER A 766 27.27 31.95 -8.68
CA SER A 766 27.34 33.30 -8.10
C SER A 766 26.21 34.18 -8.64
N GLN A 767 26.00 35.34 -8.03
CA GLN A 767 24.77 36.13 -8.13
C GLN A 767 24.93 37.42 -8.96
N ASN A 768 23.76 37.98 -9.32
CA ASN A 768 23.48 39.40 -9.59
C ASN A 768 23.45 39.90 -11.05
N LEU A 769 22.27 40.46 -11.38
CA LEU A 769 21.92 41.53 -12.32
C LEU A 769 22.37 41.46 -13.79
N ASP A 770 21.34 41.39 -14.65
CA ASP A 770 20.97 42.45 -15.58
C ASP A 770 22.09 43.10 -16.42
N ASP A 771 22.52 42.42 -17.50
CA ASP A 771 22.33 42.93 -18.87
C ASP A 771 22.68 41.89 -19.94
N LEU A 772 22.38 42.22 -21.21
CA LEU A 772 22.73 41.54 -22.48
C LEU A 772 21.91 40.29 -22.89
N ASP A 773 21.28 40.43 -24.05
CA ASP A 773 20.51 39.44 -24.81
C ASP A 773 21.41 38.63 -25.80
N ASN A 774 20.85 37.56 -26.38
CA ASN A 774 21.39 36.69 -27.44
C ASN A 774 22.54 35.73 -27.10
N GLY A 775 22.15 34.50 -26.74
CA GLY A 775 22.42 33.37 -27.64
C GLY A 775 23.62 32.47 -27.37
N CYS A 776 23.40 31.40 -26.58
CA CYS A 776 24.16 30.15 -26.75
C CYS A 776 23.32 28.93 -26.32
N TYR A 777 22.90 28.13 -27.31
CA TYR A 777 22.66 26.69 -27.11
C TYR A 777 23.93 25.94 -27.55
N ASN A 778 24.17 24.75 -26.99
CA ASN A 778 25.26 23.79 -27.26
C ASN A 778 26.53 23.94 -26.39
N GLN A 779 26.48 23.42 -25.16
CA GLN A 779 27.70 23.14 -24.38
C GLN A 779 27.78 21.71 -23.81
N GLU A 780 26.64 21.08 -23.45
CA GLU A 780 26.62 19.69 -22.96
C GLU A 780 27.07 18.64 -24.00
N GLN A 781 26.93 18.92 -25.31
CA GLN A 781 27.32 17.95 -26.36
C GLN A 781 28.84 17.81 -26.53
N ASN A 782 29.64 18.87 -26.32
CA ASN A 782 31.08 18.84 -26.62
C ASN A 782 31.85 17.90 -25.66
N SER A 783 31.49 17.88 -24.38
CA SER A 783 32.16 17.03 -23.38
C SER A 783 31.99 15.53 -23.67
N SER A 784 30.80 15.13 -24.17
CA SER A 784 30.52 13.74 -24.56
C SER A 784 31.23 13.31 -25.84
N VAL A 785 31.62 14.26 -26.70
CA VAL A 785 32.36 13.99 -27.94
C VAL A 785 33.86 13.88 -27.66
N TYR A 786 34.40 14.72 -26.76
CA TYR A 786 35.83 14.73 -26.43
C TYR A 786 36.30 13.40 -25.81
N LEU A 787 35.51 12.85 -24.87
CA LEU A 787 35.80 11.56 -24.21
C LEU A 787 35.59 10.32 -25.10
N ARG A 788 35.17 10.50 -26.36
CA ARG A 788 35.07 9.44 -27.38
C ARG A 788 36.09 9.63 -28.52
N SER A 789 37.11 10.46 -28.34
CA SER A 789 38.21 10.57 -29.29
C SER A 789 39.18 9.40 -29.10
N ALA A 790 39.45 8.64 -30.16
CA ALA A 790 40.08 7.32 -30.05
C ALA A 790 41.47 7.33 -29.39
N SER A 791 42.31 8.34 -29.66
CA SER A 791 43.62 8.48 -29.00
C SER A 791 43.50 8.66 -27.49
N VAL A 792 42.56 9.51 -27.05
CA VAL A 792 42.31 9.82 -25.63
C VAL A 792 41.79 8.58 -24.88
N LEU A 793 41.01 7.73 -25.54
CA LEU A 793 40.54 6.48 -24.95
C LEU A 793 41.66 5.42 -24.89
N ASN A 794 42.49 5.33 -25.93
CA ASN A 794 43.63 4.41 -25.98
C ASN A 794 44.65 4.69 -24.86
N ASP A 795 45.04 5.96 -24.64
CA ASP A 795 45.99 6.34 -23.58
C ASP A 795 45.52 5.88 -22.17
N LEU A 796 44.20 5.94 -21.92
CA LEU A 796 43.58 5.46 -20.68
C LEU A 796 43.51 3.93 -20.61
N CYS A 797 43.26 3.25 -21.73
CA CYS A 797 43.25 1.79 -21.81
C CYS A 797 44.65 1.20 -21.63
N GLU A 798 45.69 1.79 -22.23
CA GLU A 798 47.10 1.40 -22.01
C GLU A 798 47.53 1.65 -20.55
N SER A 799 47.09 2.76 -19.95
CA SER A 799 47.35 3.04 -18.53
C SER A 799 46.65 2.04 -17.59
N MET A 800 45.42 1.64 -17.90
CA MET A 800 44.68 0.62 -17.16
C MET A 800 45.29 -0.77 -17.35
N GLU A 801 45.73 -1.11 -18.56
CA GLU A 801 46.46 -2.34 -18.87
C GLU A 801 47.75 -2.43 -18.03
N ALA A 802 48.57 -1.36 -18.02
CA ALA A 802 49.78 -1.29 -17.21
C ALA A 802 49.50 -1.46 -15.70
N LEU A 803 48.38 -0.93 -15.20
CA LEU A 803 47.94 -1.13 -13.81
C LEU A 803 47.55 -2.59 -13.53
N ILE A 804 46.81 -3.25 -14.42
CA ILE A 804 46.44 -4.66 -14.24
C ILE A 804 47.69 -5.55 -14.32
N GLN A 805 48.65 -5.26 -15.22
CA GLN A 805 49.93 -5.97 -15.22
C GLN A 805 50.72 -5.75 -13.93
N ALA A 806 50.72 -4.54 -13.35
CA ALA A 806 51.35 -4.29 -12.05
C ALA A 806 50.68 -5.06 -10.91
N VAL A 807 49.35 -5.07 -10.85
CA VAL A 807 48.54 -5.83 -9.88
C VAL A 807 48.78 -7.34 -9.99
N LEU A 808 48.95 -7.86 -11.21
CA LEU A 808 49.21 -9.28 -11.46
C LEU A 808 50.68 -9.68 -11.23
N VAL A 809 51.61 -8.74 -11.00
CA VAL A 809 53.04 -8.99 -10.77
C VAL A 809 53.48 -8.69 -9.34
N GLU A 810 52.75 -7.85 -8.62
CA GLU A 810 53.06 -7.47 -7.24
C GLU A 810 52.66 -8.55 -6.23
N ASP A 811 53.67 -9.19 -5.61
CA ASP A 811 53.48 -10.28 -4.65
C ASP A 811 52.76 -9.85 -3.34
N SER A 812 52.60 -8.54 -3.08
CA SER A 812 51.93 -8.00 -1.89
C SER A 812 50.45 -7.59 -2.09
N PHE A 813 49.86 -7.83 -3.26
CA PHE A 813 48.49 -7.38 -3.56
C PHE A 813 47.37 -8.20 -2.89
N ASP A 814 47.69 -9.27 -2.18
CA ASP A 814 46.72 -10.01 -1.35
C ASP A 814 46.35 -9.26 -0.05
N ASP A 815 47.11 -8.21 0.31
CA ASP A 815 46.74 -7.28 1.40
C ASP A 815 45.49 -6.46 1.03
N LEU A 816 44.44 -6.64 1.83
CA LEU A 816 43.14 -5.99 1.64
C LEU A 816 43.20 -4.45 1.72
N GLU A 817 44.12 -3.86 2.50
CA GLU A 817 44.30 -2.41 2.50
C GLU A 817 44.97 -1.92 1.21
N ILE A 818 45.93 -2.68 0.65
CA ILE A 818 46.57 -2.35 -0.64
C ILE A 818 45.54 -2.46 -1.78
N ALA A 819 44.74 -3.53 -1.79
CA ALA A 819 43.64 -3.71 -2.73
C ALA A 819 42.59 -2.59 -2.60
N GLY A 820 42.13 -2.29 -1.39
CA GLY A 820 41.12 -1.26 -1.11
C GLY A 820 41.59 0.16 -1.44
N ARG A 821 42.86 0.51 -1.15
CA ARG A 821 43.48 1.79 -1.57
C ARG A 821 43.54 1.89 -3.11
N THR A 822 43.95 0.81 -3.79
CA THR A 822 44.05 0.75 -5.25
C THR A 822 42.68 0.89 -5.91
N ALA A 823 41.68 0.12 -5.46
CA ALA A 823 40.30 0.21 -5.93
C ALA A 823 39.69 1.60 -5.75
N ALA A 824 39.90 2.25 -4.59
CA ALA A 824 39.42 3.59 -4.33
C ALA A 824 40.00 4.64 -5.31
N VAL A 825 41.30 4.54 -5.66
CA VAL A 825 41.92 5.40 -6.68
C VAL A 825 41.30 5.15 -8.05
N VAL A 826 41.20 3.88 -8.49
CA VAL A 826 40.65 3.53 -9.81
C VAL A 826 39.20 3.98 -9.96
N CYS A 827 38.36 3.78 -8.94
CA CYS A 827 36.96 4.21 -8.95
C CYS A 827 36.79 5.73 -9.02
N GLU A 828 37.71 6.52 -8.45
CA GLU A 828 37.68 7.99 -8.53
C GLU A 828 38.19 8.49 -9.90
N LEU A 829 39.30 7.94 -10.40
CA LEU A 829 39.85 8.29 -11.72
C LEU A 829 38.86 8.00 -12.87
N LEU A 830 38.08 6.92 -12.73
CA LEU A 830 37.09 6.49 -13.72
C LEU A 830 35.66 6.92 -13.40
N PHE A 831 35.42 7.72 -12.35
CA PHE A 831 34.07 8.08 -11.90
C PHE A 831 33.18 8.63 -13.03
N CYS A 832 33.75 9.51 -13.87
CA CYS A 832 33.05 10.11 -15.00
C CYS A 832 32.67 9.11 -16.10
N LEU A 833 33.35 7.96 -16.21
CA LEU A 833 32.97 6.89 -17.15
C LEU A 833 31.89 5.99 -16.54
N PHE A 834 31.97 5.65 -15.25
CA PHE A 834 30.86 5.02 -14.53
C PHE A 834 29.59 5.88 -14.53
N ALA A 835 29.71 7.20 -14.62
CA ALA A 835 28.60 8.15 -14.64
C ALA A 835 27.95 8.33 -16.02
N GLN A 836 28.67 8.04 -17.12
CA GLN A 836 28.11 8.02 -18.48
C GLN A 836 27.08 6.89 -18.64
N ARG A 837 26.25 7.00 -19.68
CA ARG A 837 25.37 5.91 -20.12
C ARG A 837 26.16 4.97 -21.03
N LEU A 838 26.10 3.67 -20.79
CA LEU A 838 26.72 2.67 -21.67
C LEU A 838 26.02 2.67 -23.03
N MET A 839 24.68 2.71 -23.02
CA MET A 839 23.84 2.56 -24.20
C MET A 839 23.64 3.90 -24.94
N PRO A 840 23.97 4.00 -26.25
CA PRO A 840 23.71 5.20 -27.05
C PRO A 840 22.24 5.61 -27.07
N VAL A 841 21.96 6.91 -27.18
CA VAL A 841 20.58 7.43 -27.24
C VAL A 841 20.06 7.32 -28.68
N GLY A 842 19.38 6.22 -28.97
CA GLY A 842 18.74 5.92 -30.26
C GLY A 842 17.59 4.93 -30.10
N VAL A 843 16.85 4.68 -31.18
CA VAL A 843 15.74 3.70 -31.22
C VAL A 843 16.21 2.33 -31.75
N GLU A 844 17.33 2.31 -32.47
CA GLU A 844 17.95 1.10 -33.04
C GLU A 844 19.47 1.16 -32.81
N TRP A 845 20.10 0.01 -32.52
CA TRP A 845 21.55 -0.17 -32.39
C TRP A 845 21.95 -1.44 -33.17
N SER A 846 23.13 -1.46 -33.80
CA SER A 846 23.72 -2.71 -34.32
C SER A 846 24.60 -3.37 -33.26
N GLU A 847 24.99 -4.63 -33.48
CA GLU A 847 25.93 -5.33 -32.60
C GLU A 847 27.32 -4.67 -32.62
N GLU A 848 27.74 -4.10 -33.76
CA GLU A 848 29.01 -3.36 -33.89
C GLU A 848 29.03 -2.15 -32.94
N HIS A 849 27.98 -1.31 -32.95
CA HIS A 849 27.84 -0.16 -32.03
C HIS A 849 27.79 -0.56 -30.54
N LEU A 850 27.46 -1.82 -30.22
CA LEU A 850 27.52 -2.37 -28.87
C LEU A 850 28.95 -2.83 -28.53
N GLU A 851 29.63 -3.50 -29.45
CA GLU A 851 31.02 -3.94 -29.30
C GLU A 851 31.99 -2.74 -29.14
N ASP A 852 31.77 -1.64 -29.90
CA ASP A 852 32.43 -0.34 -29.70
C ASP A 852 32.31 0.15 -28.24
N CYS A 853 31.16 -0.07 -27.61
CA CYS A 853 30.92 0.35 -26.23
C CYS A 853 31.70 -0.47 -25.19
N LEU A 854 32.45 -1.51 -25.59
CA LEU A 854 33.39 -2.22 -24.72
C LEU A 854 34.82 -1.64 -24.76
N GLU A 855 35.14 -0.70 -25.64
CA GLU A 855 36.50 -0.14 -25.77
C GLU A 855 36.96 0.70 -24.55
N PHE A 856 36.06 1.05 -23.64
CA PHE A 856 36.39 1.83 -22.44
C PHE A 856 37.29 1.09 -21.42
N PRO A 857 38.17 1.80 -20.68
CA PRO A 857 39.16 1.20 -19.77
C PRO A 857 38.52 0.40 -18.62
N ILE A 858 37.30 0.75 -18.22
CA ILE A 858 36.47 0.03 -17.25
C ILE A 858 36.31 -1.48 -17.57
N PHE A 859 36.41 -1.87 -18.83
CA PHE A 859 36.27 -3.26 -19.28
C PHE A 859 37.61 -4.02 -19.40
N ILE A 860 38.76 -3.36 -19.29
CA ILE A 860 40.09 -4.00 -19.33
C ILE A 860 40.25 -5.08 -18.22
N PRO A 861 39.87 -4.85 -16.95
CA PRO A 861 39.95 -5.90 -15.92
C PRO A 861 39.11 -7.14 -16.25
N PHE A 862 37.94 -6.96 -16.89
CA PHE A 862 37.08 -8.08 -17.28
C PHE A 862 37.66 -8.87 -18.47
N ARG A 863 38.38 -8.21 -19.40
CA ARG A 863 39.15 -8.89 -20.46
C ARG A 863 40.21 -9.81 -19.88
N HIS A 864 40.96 -9.37 -18.85
CA HIS A 864 41.93 -10.22 -18.16
C HIS A 864 41.27 -11.38 -17.41
N LEU A 865 40.23 -11.09 -16.62
CA LEU A 865 39.48 -12.12 -15.88
C LEU A 865 38.86 -13.20 -16.81
N LEU A 866 38.57 -12.84 -18.05
CA LEU A 866 38.13 -13.75 -19.11
C LEU A 866 39.28 -14.59 -19.69
N GLN A 867 40.45 -13.99 -19.95
CA GLN A 867 41.58 -14.65 -20.59
C GLN A 867 42.40 -15.54 -19.64
N MET A 868 42.42 -15.24 -18.34
CA MET A 868 43.17 -16.00 -17.33
C MET A 868 42.54 -17.36 -17.05
N ASN A 869 43.36 -18.40 -16.88
CA ASN A 869 42.88 -19.75 -16.56
C ASN A 869 42.13 -19.78 -15.20
N PRO A 870 41.00 -20.50 -15.06
CA PRO A 870 40.24 -20.57 -13.80
C PRO A 870 40.95 -21.19 -12.58
N GLY A 871 42.18 -21.69 -12.75
CA GLY A 871 43.03 -22.22 -11.69
C GLY A 871 44.38 -21.51 -11.55
N ASP A 872 44.54 -20.35 -12.18
CA ASP A 872 45.70 -19.46 -11.96
C ASP A 872 45.49 -18.67 -10.66
N PRO A 873 46.36 -18.76 -9.64
CA PRO A 873 46.18 -18.03 -8.38
C PRO A 873 46.15 -16.50 -8.57
N LYS A 874 46.76 -15.97 -9.63
CA LYS A 874 46.72 -14.53 -9.95
C LYS A 874 45.31 -14.06 -10.34
N ARG A 875 44.42 -14.97 -10.73
CA ARG A 875 43.02 -14.68 -11.04
C ARG A 875 42.25 -14.20 -9.80
N GLU A 876 42.60 -14.70 -8.61
CA GLU A 876 41.96 -14.31 -7.35
C GLU A 876 42.37 -12.89 -6.93
N LEU A 877 43.61 -12.46 -7.20
CA LEU A 877 44.05 -11.07 -7.01
C LEU A 877 43.21 -10.09 -7.84
N LEU A 878 42.90 -10.45 -9.08
CA LEU A 878 42.04 -9.64 -9.96
C LEU A 878 40.57 -9.65 -9.51
N LEU A 879 40.07 -10.75 -8.94
CA LEU A 879 38.74 -10.81 -8.32
C LEU A 879 38.66 -9.99 -7.03
N LEU A 880 39.74 -9.93 -6.23
CA LEU A 880 39.85 -9.09 -5.04
C LEU A 880 39.76 -7.60 -5.40
N LEU A 881 40.55 -7.14 -6.39
CA LEU A 881 40.47 -5.78 -6.92
C LEU A 881 39.04 -5.44 -7.40
N LEU A 882 38.40 -6.34 -8.13
CA LEU A 882 37.04 -6.12 -8.64
C LEU A 882 35.98 -6.11 -7.54
N THR A 883 36.14 -6.91 -6.48
CA THR A 883 35.27 -6.90 -5.30
C THR A 883 35.37 -5.54 -4.59
N GLU A 884 36.59 -5.07 -4.32
CA GLU A 884 36.83 -3.76 -3.71
C GLU A 884 36.40 -2.59 -4.61
N MET A 885 36.47 -2.73 -5.93
CA MET A 885 35.89 -1.74 -6.84
C MET A 885 34.35 -1.75 -6.79
N GLN A 886 33.68 -2.88 -6.54
CA GLN A 886 32.22 -2.92 -6.43
C GLN A 886 31.71 -2.38 -5.08
N THR A 887 32.42 -2.59 -3.97
CA THR A 887 32.07 -2.00 -2.66
C THR A 887 32.08 -0.46 -2.73
N ARG A 888 33.03 0.11 -3.49
CA ARG A 888 33.13 1.56 -3.77
C ARG A 888 32.18 2.04 -4.87
N GLN A 889 31.99 1.25 -5.93
CA GLN A 889 31.23 1.62 -7.12
C GLN A 889 30.24 0.51 -7.55
N PRO A 890 29.04 0.44 -6.95
CA PRO A 890 28.05 -0.60 -7.24
C PRO A 890 27.47 -0.61 -8.66
N ARG A 891 27.87 0.32 -9.54
CA ARG A 891 27.60 0.19 -10.98
C ARG A 891 28.41 -0.93 -11.65
N LEU A 892 29.55 -1.33 -11.07
CA LEU A 892 30.51 -2.25 -11.69
C LEU A 892 29.91 -3.64 -12.02
N GLY A 893 29.04 -4.19 -11.18
CA GLY A 893 28.51 -5.54 -11.39
C GLY A 893 27.57 -5.65 -12.60
N TYR A 894 26.77 -4.62 -12.91
CA TYR A 894 25.99 -4.63 -14.16
C TYR A 894 26.84 -4.28 -15.39
N HIS A 895 27.96 -3.56 -15.23
CA HIS A 895 28.95 -3.42 -16.31
C HIS A 895 29.61 -4.77 -16.65
N LEU A 896 29.85 -5.64 -15.67
CA LEU A 896 30.32 -7.02 -15.92
C LEU A 896 29.26 -7.84 -16.65
N LEU A 897 27.98 -7.76 -16.27
CA LEU A 897 26.88 -8.42 -16.99
C LEU A 897 26.76 -7.92 -18.44
N PHE A 898 26.93 -6.61 -18.67
CA PHE A 898 26.96 -6.01 -20.00
C PHE A 898 28.15 -6.49 -20.84
N PHE A 899 29.35 -6.47 -20.26
CA PHE A 899 30.56 -6.99 -20.91
C PHE A 899 30.39 -8.45 -21.34
N LEU A 900 29.91 -9.32 -20.44
CA LEU A 900 29.71 -10.74 -20.73
C LEU A 900 28.64 -10.97 -21.82
N LYS A 901 27.58 -10.15 -21.86
CA LYS A 901 26.56 -10.22 -22.93
C LYS A 901 27.12 -9.82 -24.29
N VAL A 902 27.76 -8.66 -24.36
CA VAL A 902 28.15 -8.03 -25.63
C VAL A 902 29.40 -8.68 -26.23
N SER A 903 30.35 -9.13 -25.40
CA SER A 903 31.58 -9.79 -25.88
C SER A 903 31.36 -11.18 -26.49
N LYS A 904 30.10 -11.67 -26.55
CA LYS A 904 29.69 -12.96 -27.15
C LYS A 904 30.47 -14.18 -26.63
N VAL A 905 31.03 -14.06 -25.43
CA VAL A 905 31.78 -15.12 -24.74
C VAL A 905 30.86 -16.30 -24.49
N ASN A 906 31.26 -17.50 -24.95
CA ASN A 906 30.50 -18.74 -24.74
C ASN A 906 30.66 -19.31 -23.32
N ASP A 907 30.50 -18.46 -22.31
CA ASP A 907 30.35 -18.85 -20.91
C ASP A 907 28.90 -19.31 -20.69
N GLU A 908 28.59 -20.52 -21.18
CA GLU A 908 27.26 -21.16 -21.22
C GLU A 908 26.51 -21.19 -19.88
N LYS A 909 27.17 -20.80 -18.79
CA LYS A 909 26.63 -20.82 -17.43
C LYS A 909 26.83 -19.51 -16.66
N MET A 910 27.41 -18.44 -17.20
CA MET A 910 27.88 -17.28 -16.41
C MET A 910 28.80 -17.69 -15.22
N SER A 911 29.78 -18.57 -15.47
CA SER A 911 30.82 -18.91 -14.50
C SER A 911 31.63 -17.70 -14.04
N ILE A 912 31.93 -16.74 -14.93
CA ILE A 912 32.73 -15.55 -14.60
C ILE A 912 31.99 -14.67 -13.58
N TYR A 913 30.72 -14.34 -13.85
CA TYR A 913 29.88 -13.55 -12.93
C TYR A 913 29.61 -14.29 -11.61
N ARG A 914 29.49 -15.64 -11.63
CA ARG A 914 29.39 -16.42 -10.40
C ARG A 914 30.64 -16.38 -9.54
N ASN A 915 31.83 -16.49 -10.14
CA ASN A 915 33.08 -16.43 -9.39
C ASN A 915 33.26 -15.04 -8.76
N PHE A 916 32.89 -13.98 -9.48
CA PHE A 916 32.82 -12.61 -8.95
C PHE A 916 31.80 -12.44 -7.81
N CYS A 917 30.62 -13.06 -7.90
CA CYS A 917 29.68 -13.09 -6.77
C CYS A 917 30.15 -13.97 -5.60
N ALA A 918 31.13 -14.87 -5.82
CA ALA A 918 31.68 -15.75 -4.81
C ALA A 918 32.90 -15.13 -4.08
N SER A 919 33.59 -14.16 -4.68
CA SER A 919 34.69 -13.40 -4.07
C SER A 919 34.23 -12.25 -3.16
N GLN A 920 32.92 -12.13 -2.90
CA GLN A 920 32.31 -11.14 -2.00
C GLN A 920 32.18 -11.69 -0.58
N GLU A 921 32.30 -10.84 0.45
CA GLU A 921 32.24 -11.24 1.88
C GLU A 921 31.00 -12.08 2.27
N ASN A 922 29.87 -11.88 1.58
CA ASN A 922 28.61 -12.58 1.80
C ASN A 922 28.09 -13.12 0.46
N PRO A 923 28.61 -14.26 -0.03
CA PRO A 923 28.43 -14.69 -1.42
C PRO A 923 27.03 -15.27 -1.66
N ASN A 924 26.10 -14.44 -2.11
CA ASN A 924 24.77 -14.85 -2.59
C ASN A 924 24.51 -14.29 -3.99
N LEU A 925 24.73 -15.15 -5.00
CA LEU A 925 24.49 -14.85 -6.42
C LEU A 925 23.13 -14.20 -6.70
N ARG A 926 22.07 -14.61 -6.01
CA ARG A 926 20.72 -14.05 -6.23
C ARG A 926 20.62 -12.61 -5.74
N ASP A 927 21.20 -12.32 -4.58
CA ASP A 927 21.11 -10.99 -3.96
C ASP A 927 22.06 -10.02 -4.67
N SER A 928 23.24 -10.48 -5.10
CA SER A 928 24.19 -9.68 -5.89
C SER A 928 23.63 -9.38 -7.29
N LEU A 929 23.05 -10.37 -7.99
CA LEU A 929 22.35 -10.14 -9.26
C LEU A 929 21.17 -9.17 -9.12
N PHE A 930 20.38 -9.31 -8.05
CA PHE A 930 19.26 -8.39 -7.78
C PHE A 930 19.72 -6.97 -7.47
N LYS A 931 20.84 -6.78 -6.74
CA LYS A 931 21.46 -5.47 -6.52
C LYS A 931 21.96 -4.86 -7.83
N ASP A 932 22.75 -5.60 -8.60
CA ASP A 932 23.36 -5.09 -9.84
C ASP A 932 22.29 -4.72 -10.87
N MET A 933 21.25 -5.55 -11.05
CA MET A 933 20.11 -5.23 -11.91
C MET A 933 19.27 -4.06 -11.35
N GLN A 934 19.21 -3.84 -10.03
CA GLN A 934 18.62 -2.62 -9.46
C GLN A 934 19.43 -1.35 -9.77
N VAL A 935 20.75 -1.44 -9.94
CA VAL A 935 21.54 -0.28 -10.38
C VAL A 935 21.37 -0.08 -11.90
N SER A 936 21.30 -1.17 -12.68
CA SER A 936 21.03 -1.16 -14.13
C SER A 936 19.68 -0.50 -14.50
N LYS A 937 18.65 -0.63 -13.65
CA LYS A 937 17.34 0.05 -13.77
C LYS A 937 17.39 1.59 -13.96
N LYS A 938 18.53 2.23 -13.74
CA LYS A 938 18.75 3.67 -14.03
C LYS A 938 19.07 3.95 -15.51
N GLU A 939 19.47 2.93 -16.27
CA GLU A 939 19.67 2.95 -17.72
C GLU A 939 18.71 1.99 -18.39
N VAL A 940 17.48 2.46 -18.62
CA VAL A 940 16.35 1.70 -19.17
C VAL A 940 16.73 0.78 -20.35
N ASN A 941 17.55 1.28 -21.28
CA ASN A 941 18.00 0.54 -22.46
C ASN A 941 18.93 -0.64 -22.10
N CYS A 942 19.78 -0.47 -21.09
CA CYS A 942 20.69 -1.50 -20.59
C CYS A 942 19.90 -2.60 -19.86
N GLU A 943 18.93 -2.23 -19.01
CA GLU A 943 18.07 -3.20 -18.31
C GLU A 943 17.36 -4.14 -19.31
N PHE A 944 16.65 -3.60 -20.30
CA PHE A 944 15.92 -4.42 -21.30
C PHE A 944 16.85 -5.36 -22.10
N TYR A 945 18.11 -4.97 -22.33
CA TYR A 945 19.09 -5.79 -23.02
C TYR A 945 19.65 -6.92 -22.15
N LEU A 946 19.91 -6.66 -20.86
CA LEU A 946 20.48 -7.63 -19.91
C LEU A 946 19.46 -8.61 -19.32
N VAL A 947 18.19 -8.21 -19.18
CA VAL A 947 17.08 -9.09 -18.72
C VAL A 947 16.87 -10.31 -19.66
N ASN A 948 17.41 -10.28 -20.88
CA ASN A 948 17.43 -11.41 -21.82
C ASN A 948 18.77 -12.18 -21.80
N TYR A 949 19.51 -12.13 -20.69
CA TYR A 949 20.81 -12.79 -20.50
C TYR A 949 21.05 -13.28 -19.08
N SER A 950 20.65 -12.47 -18.07
CA SER A 950 20.64 -12.81 -16.65
C SER A 950 19.49 -13.75 -16.26
#